data_AF-A0A966HGE3-F1
#
_entry.id   AF-A0A966HGE3-F1
#
_cell.length_a   1.000
_cell.length_b   1.000
_cell.length_c   1.000
_cell.angle_alpha   90.00
_cell.angle_beta   90.00
_cell.angle_gamma   90.00
#
_symmetry.space_group_name_H-M   'P 1'
#
loop_
_entity.id
_entity.type
_entity.pdbx_description
1 polymer ?
#
loop_
_entity_poly.entity_id
_entity_poly.type
_entity_poly.pdbx_seq_one_letter_code
_entity_poly.pdbx_strand_id
1 'polypeptide(L)'
;MIISRKHTKLIAMATSLVAVLAIAIYGWTHLPTTNAADMSKFDPGNIMSDAVMSNKDSMNVQQIQAFLESKNPCNNTNVHMAAWYPQMQYTIRDGKFVCMAKDTFNGKSAAQIIWQASQDYSINPQFLIVLLEKEQSLVTDTWPNHVQYRTATGFGCPDTAACDSQYFGLENQIRNAANLFRNVLSGGWSNYPVGNTYVQYNPNAWCGGTIVNIQNRATSALYRYTPYQPNQSALNAGYGTGDGCGAYGNRNTYALFTDWFGSSTSGVYLDIAKASQDIDKLHSQQSNQMASPVGNAIPEYDSAPRVWRNYEKGVAIWTPEYGAYFIPYNSTYQRWRKLGGSVGSLGVPRSAPVYESSDGRTWQNFSGGFIIYTNENGGWEIVPGPIADQWTLTGGSLGALKRPLSGVTINSSGYRQQQFENGLVVRRDHSSPAYAIIGNMSTAWSGQQSSIGPPTSSTTSETNGHTWQSFKNGVLIQLPSGQIYPVTYDGFYNKWQQLGGSFGALGRPASSQTLESDGRLWQNFENGVIIKKTKNSAPHEIVFGPIYTRWQAIGGSLGILGTPQSSAYTESDGRSWQDFEKGTIIESPQTGAWEVEGNFYGYWKEYGGSLGLLGKPTGPKYIEENDARWQPFENGKIVWSPRNGWSIEKT
;
A
#
# COMPACT_ATOMS: atom_id res chain seq x y z
N MET A 1 -17.54 13.55 -40.80
CA MET A 1 -17.29 12.14 -40.45
C MET A 1 -17.94 11.88 -39.09
N ILE A 2 -19.19 11.39 -39.09
CA ILE A 2 -20.05 11.21 -37.90
C ILE A 2 -20.19 9.70 -37.66
N ILE A 3 -19.20 9.10 -37.00
CA ILE A 3 -19.15 7.74 -36.45
C ILE A 3 -18.15 7.88 -35.29
N SER A 4 -18.33 7.53 -34.02
CA SER A 4 -19.29 6.70 -33.32
C SER A 4 -19.27 7.15 -31.84
N ARG A 5 -20.38 7.66 -31.32
CA ARG A 5 -20.65 7.72 -29.86
C ARG A 5 -21.53 6.57 -29.39
N LYS A 6 -21.97 5.69 -30.30
CA LYS A 6 -22.88 4.56 -30.01
C LYS A 6 -22.14 3.28 -29.55
N HIS A 7 -20.89 3.04 -29.96
CA HIS A 7 -20.20 1.80 -29.59
C HIS A 7 -19.58 1.80 -28.18
N THR A 8 -19.24 2.97 -27.62
CA THR A 8 -18.63 3.07 -26.28
C THR A 8 -19.64 2.75 -25.17
N LYS A 9 -20.95 2.98 -25.38
CA LYS A 9 -22.00 2.66 -24.41
C LYS A 9 -22.37 1.18 -24.39
N LEU A 10 -22.30 0.48 -25.52
CA LEU A 10 -22.59 -0.96 -25.59
C LEU A 10 -21.48 -1.81 -24.97
N ILE A 11 -20.21 -1.41 -25.12
CA ILE A 11 -19.08 -2.14 -24.51
C ILE A 11 -19.07 -1.94 -22.98
N ALA A 12 -19.43 -0.74 -22.49
CA ALA A 12 -19.57 -0.48 -21.06
C ALA A 12 -20.75 -1.23 -20.41
N MET A 13 -21.88 -1.39 -21.11
CA MET A 13 -23.00 -2.20 -20.62
C MET A 13 -22.68 -3.71 -20.62
N ALA A 14 -21.95 -4.20 -21.62
CA ALA A 14 -21.56 -5.61 -21.69
C ALA A 14 -20.52 -6.00 -20.62
N THR A 15 -19.55 -5.14 -20.30
CA THR A 15 -18.58 -5.40 -19.23
C THR A 15 -19.19 -5.28 -17.83
N SER A 16 -20.16 -4.38 -17.62
CA SER A 16 -20.94 -4.33 -16.38
C SER A 16 -21.84 -5.56 -16.18
N LEU A 17 -22.42 -6.12 -17.26
CA LEU A 17 -23.23 -7.34 -17.15
C LEU A 17 -22.38 -8.57 -16.78
N VAL A 18 -21.17 -8.69 -17.36
CA VAL A 18 -20.24 -9.80 -17.07
C VAL A 18 -19.63 -9.67 -15.66
N ALA A 19 -19.37 -8.45 -15.17
CA ALA A 19 -18.94 -8.23 -13.79
C ALA A 19 -20.07 -8.53 -12.77
N VAL A 20 -21.32 -8.17 -13.08
CA VAL A 20 -22.49 -8.49 -12.22
C VAL A 20 -22.78 -10.00 -12.22
N LEU A 21 -22.65 -10.68 -13.36
CA LEU A 21 -22.75 -12.15 -13.43
C LEU A 21 -21.58 -12.86 -12.72
N ALA A 22 -20.35 -12.34 -12.83
CA ALA A 22 -19.19 -12.91 -12.13
C ALA A 22 -19.28 -12.71 -10.60
N ILE A 23 -19.82 -11.58 -10.12
CA ILE A 23 -20.07 -11.32 -8.70
C ILE A 23 -21.24 -12.18 -8.17
N ALA A 24 -22.28 -12.40 -8.99
CA ALA A 24 -23.37 -13.33 -8.64
C ALA A 24 -22.90 -14.79 -8.56
N ILE A 25 -21.99 -15.20 -9.46
CA ILE A 25 -21.38 -16.54 -9.44
C ILE A 25 -20.42 -16.69 -8.25
N TYR A 26 -19.63 -15.66 -7.92
CA TYR A 26 -18.73 -15.68 -6.74
C TYR A 26 -19.51 -15.73 -5.41
N GLY A 27 -20.68 -15.08 -5.35
CA GLY A 27 -21.59 -15.15 -4.19
C GLY A 27 -22.25 -16.52 -3.99
N TRP A 28 -22.32 -17.36 -5.03
CA TRP A 28 -22.87 -18.72 -4.94
C TRP A 28 -21.81 -19.77 -4.59
N THR A 29 -20.53 -19.54 -4.88
CA THR A 29 -19.47 -20.54 -4.67
C THR A 29 -18.94 -20.64 -3.24
N HIS A 30 -19.41 -19.82 -2.29
CA HIS A 30 -18.92 -19.80 -0.90
C HIS A 30 -20.04 -19.91 0.14
N LEU A 31 -21.12 -20.63 -0.17
CA LEU A 31 -21.97 -21.14 0.91
C LEU A 31 -21.16 -22.18 1.69
N PRO A 32 -21.06 -22.06 3.03
CA PRO A 32 -20.33 -23.02 3.85
C PRO A 32 -20.85 -24.43 3.58
N THR A 33 -19.94 -25.40 3.50
CA THR A 33 -20.26 -26.80 3.30
C THR A 33 -21.16 -27.29 4.45
N THR A 34 -22.41 -27.59 4.13
CA THR A 34 -23.38 -28.13 5.08
C THR A 34 -22.93 -29.51 5.55
N ASN A 35 -22.58 -29.64 6.82
CA ASN A 35 -22.39 -30.93 7.49
C ASN A 35 -23.49 -31.04 8.53
N ALA A 36 -24.24 -32.15 8.50
CA ALA A 36 -25.19 -32.43 9.57
C ALA A 36 -24.45 -32.48 10.92
N ALA A 37 -25.00 -31.83 11.92
CA ALA A 37 -24.42 -31.73 13.24
C ALA A 37 -24.34 -33.09 13.91
N ASP A 38 -23.13 -33.51 14.25
CA ASP A 38 -22.86 -34.74 14.96
C ASP A 38 -23.00 -34.50 16.47
N MET A 39 -24.16 -34.88 17.05
CA MET A 39 -24.44 -34.67 18.48
C MET A 39 -23.45 -35.42 19.40
N SER A 40 -22.71 -36.42 18.91
CA SER A 40 -21.67 -37.10 19.70
C SER A 40 -20.46 -36.20 19.99
N LYS A 41 -20.31 -35.12 19.22
CA LYS A 41 -19.25 -34.12 19.38
C LYS A 41 -19.66 -32.92 20.23
N PHE A 42 -20.87 -32.92 20.79
CA PHE A 42 -21.29 -31.89 21.74
C PHE A 42 -20.45 -31.98 23.01
N ASP A 43 -19.72 -30.92 23.33
CA ASP A 43 -18.98 -30.78 24.59
C ASP A 43 -19.70 -29.73 25.46
N PRO A 44 -20.27 -30.11 26.63
CA PRO A 44 -20.92 -29.16 27.52
C PRO A 44 -19.95 -28.10 28.05
N GLY A 45 -18.64 -28.36 28.05
CA GLY A 45 -17.59 -27.43 28.44
C GLY A 45 -17.13 -26.49 27.33
N ASN A 46 -17.46 -26.78 26.07
CA ASN A 46 -17.07 -26.00 24.90
C ASN A 46 -18.15 -26.05 23.80
N ILE A 47 -19.29 -25.43 24.08
CA ILE A 47 -20.44 -25.41 23.16
C ILE A 47 -20.13 -24.54 21.93
N MET A 48 -19.46 -23.41 22.16
CA MET A 48 -18.98 -22.50 21.13
C MET A 48 -17.67 -21.87 21.61
N SER A 49 -16.69 -21.72 20.71
CA SER A 49 -15.44 -21.05 21.06
C SER A 49 -15.60 -19.52 21.08
N ASP A 50 -14.79 -18.84 21.90
CA ASP A 50 -14.76 -17.37 21.92
C ASP A 50 -14.42 -16.79 20.54
N ALA A 51 -13.56 -17.47 19.77
CA ALA A 51 -13.22 -17.11 18.40
C ALA A 51 -14.44 -17.11 17.48
N VAL A 52 -15.23 -18.18 17.52
CA VAL A 52 -16.46 -18.25 16.74
C VAL A 52 -17.45 -17.18 17.20
N MET A 53 -17.70 -17.03 18.50
CA MET A 53 -18.71 -16.09 18.99
C MET A 53 -18.33 -14.61 18.77
N SER A 54 -17.04 -14.27 18.78
CA SER A 54 -16.56 -12.89 18.62
C SER A 54 -16.23 -12.48 17.19
N ASN A 55 -16.33 -13.40 16.22
CA ASN A 55 -16.08 -13.10 14.81
C ASN A 55 -17.22 -12.29 14.17
N LYS A 56 -17.23 -10.98 14.43
CA LYS A 56 -18.23 -10.03 13.90
C LYS A 56 -18.21 -9.86 12.38
N ASP A 57 -17.11 -10.25 11.73
CA ASP A 57 -16.88 -10.07 10.30
C ASP A 57 -17.20 -11.34 9.49
N SER A 58 -17.80 -12.36 10.14
CA SER A 58 -18.17 -13.63 9.51
C SER A 58 -19.21 -13.47 8.38
N MET A 59 -20.02 -12.40 8.41
CA MET A 59 -20.97 -12.06 7.35
C MET A 59 -21.16 -10.54 7.24
N ASN A 60 -21.16 -10.01 6.01
CA ASN A 60 -21.65 -8.67 5.72
C ASN A 60 -23.18 -8.63 5.53
N VAL A 61 -23.75 -7.42 5.41
CA VAL A 61 -25.22 -7.23 5.25
C VAL A 61 -25.79 -8.05 4.09
N GLN A 62 -25.11 -8.08 2.94
CA GLN A 62 -25.57 -8.80 1.75
C GLN A 62 -25.57 -10.32 1.97
N GLN A 63 -24.53 -10.85 2.62
CA GLN A 63 -24.42 -12.27 2.95
C GLN A 63 -25.51 -12.67 3.96
N ILE A 64 -25.78 -11.84 4.97
CA ILE A 64 -26.85 -12.10 5.94
C ILE A 64 -28.20 -12.13 5.22
N GLN A 65 -28.47 -11.14 4.37
CA GLN A 65 -29.71 -11.06 3.60
C GLN A 65 -29.90 -12.31 2.72
N ALA A 66 -28.88 -12.69 1.96
CA ALA A 66 -28.91 -13.88 1.10
C ALA A 66 -29.14 -15.17 1.90
N PHE A 67 -28.52 -15.29 3.08
CA PHE A 67 -28.72 -16.45 3.95
C PHE A 67 -30.17 -16.53 4.45
N LEU A 68 -30.73 -15.44 4.97
CA LEU A 68 -32.12 -15.39 5.45
C LEU A 68 -33.10 -15.78 4.33
N GLU A 69 -32.91 -15.24 3.13
CA GLU A 69 -33.75 -15.59 1.97
C GLU A 69 -33.58 -17.05 1.52
N SER A 70 -32.39 -17.62 1.67
CA SER A 70 -32.14 -19.03 1.34
C SER A 70 -32.85 -19.99 2.30
N LYS A 71 -33.02 -19.60 3.57
CA LYS A 71 -33.76 -20.38 4.58
C LYS A 71 -35.26 -20.22 4.45
N ASN A 72 -35.71 -19.04 4.01
CA ASN A 72 -37.11 -18.78 3.76
C ASN A 72 -37.30 -17.72 2.67
N PRO A 73 -37.79 -18.10 1.47
CA PRO A 73 -37.98 -17.17 0.37
C PRO A 73 -39.19 -16.23 0.54
N CYS A 74 -39.92 -16.31 1.67
CA CYS A 74 -41.18 -15.62 1.96
C CYS A 74 -42.23 -15.80 0.84
N ASN A 75 -42.58 -17.05 0.50
CA ASN A 75 -43.53 -17.35 -0.59
C ASN A 75 -44.87 -17.93 -0.11
N ASN A 76 -45.16 -17.91 1.20
CA ASN A 76 -46.40 -18.44 1.74
C ASN A 76 -47.61 -17.55 1.38
N THR A 77 -48.52 -18.12 0.58
CA THR A 77 -49.74 -17.49 0.07
C THR A 77 -50.99 -17.86 0.87
N ASN A 78 -50.88 -18.73 1.89
CA ASN A 78 -52.00 -19.21 2.69
C ASN A 78 -52.44 -18.17 3.75
N VAL A 79 -52.69 -16.94 3.33
CA VAL A 79 -52.99 -15.79 4.21
C VAL A 79 -54.25 -15.98 5.07
N HIS A 80 -55.14 -16.90 4.68
CA HIS A 80 -56.29 -17.31 5.48
C HIS A 80 -55.91 -17.90 6.85
N MET A 81 -54.69 -18.43 7.01
CA MET A 81 -54.18 -18.92 8.30
C MET A 81 -54.17 -17.84 9.39
N ALA A 82 -54.10 -16.56 9.03
CA ALA A 82 -54.18 -15.46 10.00
C ALA A 82 -55.50 -15.47 10.78
N ALA A 83 -56.59 -16.00 10.20
CA ALA A 83 -57.88 -16.11 10.87
C ALA A 83 -57.89 -17.17 12.00
N TRP A 84 -56.92 -18.09 12.04
CA TRP A 84 -56.80 -19.07 13.12
C TRP A 84 -56.37 -18.42 14.44
N TYR A 85 -55.70 -17.26 14.38
CA TYR A 85 -55.20 -16.52 15.53
C TYR A 85 -55.53 -15.03 15.40
N PRO A 86 -56.82 -14.64 15.51
CA PRO A 86 -57.28 -13.28 15.23
C PRO A 86 -56.71 -12.20 16.16
N GLN A 87 -56.19 -12.59 17.33
CA GLN A 87 -55.49 -11.72 18.28
C GLN A 87 -54.07 -11.35 17.85
N MET A 88 -53.52 -12.03 16.84
CA MET A 88 -52.18 -11.79 16.34
C MET A 88 -52.20 -10.91 15.09
N GLN A 89 -51.27 -9.97 15.01
CA GLN A 89 -51.04 -9.16 13.82
C GLN A 89 -49.95 -9.80 12.95
N TYR A 90 -50.19 -9.80 11.64
CA TYR A 90 -49.31 -10.36 10.61
C TYR A 90 -49.06 -9.32 9.51
N THR A 91 -47.85 -9.29 8.95
CA THR A 91 -47.55 -8.46 7.78
C THR A 91 -47.92 -9.23 6.52
N ILE A 92 -48.89 -8.72 5.74
CA ILE A 92 -49.31 -9.32 4.46
C ILE A 92 -49.13 -8.29 3.34
N ARG A 93 -48.41 -8.66 2.27
CA ARG A 93 -48.21 -7.84 1.07
C ARG A 93 -48.38 -8.72 -0.16
N ASP A 94 -49.05 -8.20 -1.19
CA ASP A 94 -49.28 -8.91 -2.46
C ASP A 94 -49.87 -10.33 -2.29
N GLY A 95 -50.78 -10.49 -1.33
CA GLY A 95 -51.44 -11.78 -1.04
C GLY A 95 -50.55 -12.83 -0.38
N LYS A 96 -49.42 -12.43 0.24
CA LYS A 96 -48.48 -13.33 0.91
C LYS A 96 -48.09 -12.81 2.29
N PHE A 97 -47.78 -13.72 3.21
CA PHE A 97 -47.12 -13.34 4.45
C PHE A 97 -45.71 -12.82 4.15
N VAL A 98 -45.33 -11.71 4.79
CA VAL A 98 -43.98 -11.17 4.73
C VAL A 98 -43.19 -11.78 5.87
N CYS A 99 -42.18 -12.60 5.54
CA CYS A 99 -41.30 -13.21 6.52
C CYS A 99 -40.14 -12.27 6.90
N MET A 100 -39.39 -12.60 7.96
CA MET A 100 -38.33 -11.74 8.51
C MET A 100 -37.30 -11.28 7.46
N ALA A 101 -36.97 -12.15 6.50
CA ALA A 101 -36.03 -11.84 5.44
C ALA A 101 -36.46 -10.64 4.57
N LYS A 102 -37.77 -10.40 4.39
CA LYS A 102 -38.31 -9.35 3.50
C LYS A 102 -39.09 -8.25 4.21
N ASP A 103 -39.19 -8.30 5.54
CA ASP A 103 -39.85 -7.22 6.29
C ASP A 103 -38.88 -6.07 6.64
N THR A 104 -39.48 -4.95 7.07
CA THR A 104 -38.77 -3.73 7.44
C THR A 104 -39.15 -3.30 8.85
N PHE A 105 -38.15 -2.94 9.66
CA PHE A 105 -38.31 -2.53 11.05
C PHE A 105 -37.70 -1.13 11.19
N ASN A 106 -38.55 -0.11 11.32
CA ASN A 106 -38.14 1.31 11.35
C ASN A 106 -37.22 1.70 10.16
N GLY A 107 -37.54 1.19 8.97
CA GLY A 107 -36.77 1.47 7.75
C GLY A 107 -35.51 0.63 7.56
N LYS A 108 -35.18 -0.29 8.48
CA LYS A 108 -34.06 -1.24 8.36
C LYS A 108 -34.54 -2.65 8.03
N SER A 109 -33.76 -3.41 7.27
CA SER A 109 -33.98 -4.86 7.13
C SER A 109 -33.45 -5.61 8.35
N ALA A 110 -33.93 -6.85 8.55
CA ALA A 110 -33.38 -7.74 9.58
C ALA A 110 -31.86 -7.95 9.41
N ALA A 111 -31.38 -8.06 8.16
CA ALA A 111 -29.96 -8.21 7.88
C ALA A 111 -29.13 -7.00 8.32
N GLN A 112 -29.63 -5.78 8.13
CA GLN A 112 -28.98 -4.56 8.61
C GLN A 112 -28.93 -4.51 10.14
N ILE A 113 -30.01 -4.90 10.81
CA ILE A 113 -30.10 -4.91 12.28
C ILE A 113 -29.10 -5.92 12.87
N ILE A 114 -29.08 -7.15 12.35
CA ILE A 114 -28.15 -8.21 12.78
C ILE A 114 -26.70 -7.75 12.59
N TRP A 115 -26.38 -7.21 11.40
CA TRP A 115 -25.03 -6.71 11.13
C TRP A 115 -24.65 -5.55 12.05
N GLN A 116 -25.54 -4.57 12.27
CA GLN A 116 -25.28 -3.45 13.18
C GLN A 116 -25.01 -3.91 14.60
N ALA A 117 -25.85 -4.79 15.16
CA ALA A 117 -25.62 -5.35 16.48
C ALA A 117 -24.30 -6.13 16.55
N SER A 118 -23.98 -6.89 15.49
CA SER A 118 -22.72 -7.61 15.38
C SER A 118 -21.51 -6.68 15.43
N GLN A 119 -21.57 -5.55 14.71
CA GLN A 119 -20.48 -4.58 14.69
C GLN A 119 -20.35 -3.81 16.01
N ASP A 120 -21.47 -3.36 16.58
CA ASP A 120 -21.50 -2.56 17.79
C ASP A 120 -21.03 -3.35 19.02
N TYR A 121 -21.42 -4.63 19.11
CA TYR A 121 -21.08 -5.51 20.23
C TYR A 121 -20.00 -6.53 19.88
N SER A 122 -19.41 -6.46 18.69
CA SER A 122 -18.41 -7.41 18.19
C SER A 122 -18.87 -8.89 18.29
N ILE A 123 -20.15 -9.18 18.08
CA ILE A 123 -20.67 -10.56 18.13
C ILE A 123 -20.81 -11.11 16.71
N ASN A 124 -20.61 -12.42 16.56
CA ASN A 124 -20.76 -13.09 15.27
C ASN A 124 -22.22 -13.02 14.75
N PRO A 125 -22.47 -12.44 13.56
CA PRO A 125 -23.82 -12.37 12.99
C PRO A 125 -24.45 -13.75 12.75
N GLN A 126 -23.67 -14.77 12.41
CA GLN A 126 -24.14 -16.16 12.27
C GLN A 126 -24.74 -16.68 13.59
N PHE A 127 -24.11 -16.35 14.72
CA PHE A 127 -24.62 -16.73 16.03
C PHE A 127 -25.94 -16.00 16.35
N LEU A 128 -26.05 -14.72 16.03
CA LEU A 128 -27.31 -13.98 16.22
C LEU A 128 -28.45 -14.55 15.37
N ILE A 129 -28.15 -15.02 14.16
CA ILE A 129 -29.13 -15.71 13.30
C ILE A 129 -29.57 -17.04 13.95
N VAL A 130 -28.64 -17.84 14.46
CA VAL A 130 -28.96 -19.07 15.21
C VAL A 130 -29.80 -18.78 16.45
N LEU A 131 -29.50 -17.70 17.16
CA LEU A 131 -30.25 -17.30 18.35
C LEU A 131 -31.71 -16.96 17.99
N LEU A 132 -31.95 -16.20 16.92
CA LEU A 132 -33.30 -15.88 16.44
C LEU A 132 -34.10 -17.13 16.06
N GLU A 133 -33.44 -18.12 15.45
CA GLU A 133 -34.07 -19.39 15.13
C GLU A 133 -34.39 -20.21 16.37
N LYS A 134 -33.41 -20.32 17.28
CA LYS A 134 -33.55 -21.11 18.50
C LYS A 134 -34.69 -20.59 19.39
N GLU A 135 -34.85 -19.27 19.47
CA GLU A 135 -35.76 -18.64 20.43
C GLU A 135 -37.17 -18.46 19.89
N GLN A 136 -37.35 -18.18 18.59
CA GLN A 136 -38.66 -17.88 18.01
C GLN A 136 -38.90 -18.50 16.63
N SER A 137 -37.98 -19.35 16.13
CA SER A 137 -38.01 -19.94 14.79
C SER A 137 -38.15 -18.93 13.65
N LEU A 138 -37.74 -17.69 13.89
CA LEU A 138 -38.00 -16.55 13.00
C LEU A 138 -37.27 -16.63 11.65
N VAL A 139 -36.20 -17.41 11.53
CA VAL A 139 -35.42 -17.51 10.30
C VAL A 139 -36.15 -18.39 9.29
N THR A 140 -36.79 -19.47 9.75
CA THR A 140 -37.51 -20.43 8.90
C THR A 140 -39.04 -20.19 8.86
N ASP A 141 -39.59 -19.37 9.76
CA ASP A 141 -41.04 -19.12 9.85
C ASP A 141 -41.61 -18.38 8.63
N THR A 142 -42.56 -19.03 7.95
CA THR A 142 -43.21 -18.53 6.73
C THR A 142 -44.39 -17.59 6.97
N TRP A 143 -44.82 -17.40 8.22
CA TRP A 143 -45.97 -16.58 8.60
C TRP A 143 -45.80 -15.92 9.98
N PRO A 144 -44.67 -15.23 10.22
CA PRO A 144 -44.33 -14.69 11.53
C PRO A 144 -45.32 -13.61 11.95
N ASN A 145 -45.61 -13.56 13.24
CA ASN A 145 -46.53 -12.59 13.82
C ASN A 145 -45.81 -11.54 14.69
N HIS A 146 -46.50 -10.44 14.98
CA HIS A 146 -45.93 -9.31 15.72
C HIS A 146 -45.39 -9.67 17.12
N VAL A 147 -45.89 -10.72 17.78
CA VAL A 147 -45.40 -11.16 19.10
C VAL A 147 -44.00 -11.76 18.97
N GLN A 148 -43.75 -12.57 17.94
CA GLN A 148 -42.41 -13.14 17.72
C GLN A 148 -41.38 -12.03 17.50
N TYR A 149 -41.69 -11.00 16.71
CA TYR A 149 -40.77 -9.86 16.55
C TYR A 149 -40.61 -9.04 17.83
N ARG A 150 -41.66 -8.94 18.66
CA ARG A 150 -41.63 -8.23 19.92
C ARG A 150 -40.63 -8.86 20.90
N THR A 151 -40.54 -10.19 20.91
CA THR A 151 -39.70 -10.98 21.84
C THR A 151 -38.74 -11.90 21.09
N ALA A 152 -38.13 -11.40 20.00
CA ALA A 152 -37.40 -12.17 18.99
C ALA A 152 -36.27 -13.08 19.49
N THR A 153 -35.62 -12.71 20.61
CA THR A 153 -34.58 -13.54 21.23
C THR A 153 -34.98 -14.01 22.62
N GLY A 154 -36.18 -13.67 23.11
CA GLY A 154 -36.59 -13.92 24.49
C GLY A 154 -35.86 -13.04 25.53
N PHE A 155 -35.13 -12.00 25.11
CA PHE A 155 -34.39 -11.16 26.05
C PHE A 155 -35.35 -10.33 26.92
N GLY A 156 -35.20 -10.43 28.24
CA GLY A 156 -36.08 -9.76 29.19
C GLY A 156 -37.46 -10.43 29.39
N CYS A 157 -37.58 -11.71 29.03
CA CYS A 157 -38.77 -12.53 29.24
C CYS A 157 -38.50 -13.64 30.28
N PRO A 158 -38.59 -13.36 31.58
CA PRO A 158 -38.42 -14.40 32.61
C PRO A 158 -39.62 -15.37 32.61
N ASP A 159 -39.38 -16.65 32.90
CA ASP A 159 -40.44 -17.68 32.94
C ASP A 159 -41.54 -17.42 34.01
N THR A 160 -41.23 -16.58 34.99
CA THR A 160 -42.10 -16.30 36.15
C THR A 160 -42.78 -14.93 36.12
N ALA A 161 -42.54 -14.11 35.09
CA ALA A 161 -43.17 -12.80 34.95
C ALA A 161 -43.43 -12.42 33.49
N ALA A 162 -44.17 -11.34 33.28
CA ALA A 162 -44.36 -10.79 31.94
C ALA A 162 -43.02 -10.27 31.37
N CYS A 163 -42.86 -10.38 30.05
CA CYS A 163 -41.71 -9.80 29.36
C CYS A 163 -41.65 -8.28 29.58
N ASP A 164 -40.45 -7.76 29.79
CA ASP A 164 -40.23 -6.34 30.00
C ASP A 164 -40.35 -5.57 28.67
N SER A 165 -41.32 -4.64 28.65
CA SER A 165 -41.63 -3.81 27.49
C SER A 165 -40.48 -2.95 26.98
N GLN A 166 -39.49 -2.64 27.82
CA GLN A 166 -38.33 -1.83 27.42
C GLN A 166 -37.48 -2.52 26.33
N TYR A 167 -37.55 -3.85 26.22
CA TYR A 167 -36.77 -4.62 25.26
C TYR A 167 -37.56 -4.99 24.00
N PHE A 168 -38.81 -4.54 23.85
CA PHE A 168 -39.66 -4.95 22.75
C PHE A 168 -39.14 -4.49 21.37
N GLY A 169 -39.33 -5.37 20.39
CA GLY A 169 -39.03 -5.16 18.98
C GLY A 169 -37.72 -5.83 18.54
N LEU A 170 -37.67 -6.23 17.26
CA LEU A 170 -36.59 -7.04 16.70
C LEU A 170 -35.21 -6.42 16.97
N GLU A 171 -35.06 -5.12 16.71
CA GLU A 171 -33.78 -4.41 16.92
C GLU A 171 -33.36 -4.41 18.39
N ASN A 172 -34.27 -4.09 19.31
CA ASN A 172 -33.95 -4.04 20.73
C ASN A 172 -33.60 -5.43 21.28
N GLN A 173 -34.33 -6.47 20.87
CA GLN A 173 -34.06 -7.85 21.28
C GLN A 173 -32.66 -8.29 20.84
N ILE A 174 -32.32 -8.14 19.56
CA ILE A 174 -31.02 -8.55 19.01
C ILE A 174 -29.87 -7.78 19.67
N ARG A 175 -30.01 -6.45 19.82
CA ARG A 175 -28.95 -5.61 20.41
C ARG A 175 -28.72 -5.93 21.87
N ASN A 176 -29.77 -6.13 22.66
CA ASN A 176 -29.61 -6.46 24.09
C ASN A 176 -29.05 -7.86 24.30
N ALA A 177 -29.48 -8.85 23.49
CA ALA A 177 -28.86 -10.16 23.51
C ALA A 177 -27.35 -10.08 23.17
N ALA A 178 -26.99 -9.41 22.07
CA ALA A 178 -25.60 -9.21 21.67
C ALA A 178 -24.77 -8.51 22.77
N ASN A 179 -25.34 -7.51 23.44
CA ASN A 179 -24.72 -6.83 24.56
C ASN A 179 -24.44 -7.77 25.75
N LEU A 180 -25.37 -8.66 26.11
CA LEU A 180 -25.14 -9.66 27.17
C LEU A 180 -23.99 -10.60 26.82
N PHE A 181 -23.99 -11.17 25.62
CA PHE A 181 -22.91 -12.06 25.19
C PHE A 181 -21.55 -11.35 25.19
N ARG A 182 -21.51 -10.11 24.69
CA ARG A 182 -20.30 -9.29 24.71
C ARG A 182 -19.85 -8.97 26.14
N ASN A 183 -20.77 -8.62 27.04
CA ASN A 183 -20.46 -8.36 28.44
C ASN A 183 -19.72 -9.55 29.08
N VAL A 184 -20.21 -10.77 28.89
CA VAL A 184 -19.57 -11.98 29.43
C VAL A 184 -18.22 -12.25 28.75
N LEU A 185 -18.14 -12.15 27.42
CA LEU A 185 -16.88 -12.30 26.67
C LEU A 185 -15.78 -11.32 27.16
N SER A 186 -16.18 -10.10 27.50
CA SER A 186 -15.29 -9.07 28.06
C SER A 186 -14.97 -9.25 29.55
N GLY A 187 -15.39 -10.35 30.18
CA GLY A 187 -15.09 -10.68 31.58
C GLY A 187 -16.13 -10.16 32.57
N GLY A 188 -17.31 -9.78 32.10
CA GLY A 188 -18.46 -9.47 32.93
C GLY A 188 -18.97 -10.69 33.70
N TRP A 189 -19.87 -10.44 34.66
CA TRP A 189 -20.39 -11.46 35.57
C TRP A 189 -21.13 -12.59 34.83
N SER A 190 -20.98 -13.82 35.31
CA SER A 190 -21.78 -14.98 34.92
C SER A 190 -21.93 -15.89 36.13
N ASN A 191 -23.12 -16.45 36.32
CA ASN A 191 -23.37 -17.53 37.30
C ASN A 191 -22.76 -18.88 36.86
N TYR A 192 -22.17 -18.93 35.66
CA TYR A 192 -21.47 -20.10 35.12
C TYR A 192 -20.05 -19.72 34.68
N PRO A 193 -19.14 -19.36 35.60
CA PRO A 193 -17.80 -18.89 35.24
C PRO A 193 -16.96 -19.99 34.58
N VAL A 194 -15.90 -19.58 33.86
CA VAL A 194 -14.88 -20.48 33.31
C VAL A 194 -14.26 -21.32 34.45
N GLY A 195 -14.08 -22.61 34.20
CA GLY A 195 -13.66 -23.61 35.19
C GLY A 195 -14.79 -24.58 35.56
N ASN A 196 -14.57 -25.36 36.62
CA ASN A 196 -15.51 -26.39 37.06
C ASN A 196 -16.77 -25.77 37.70
N THR A 197 -17.92 -25.94 37.04
CA THR A 197 -19.22 -25.45 37.50
C THR A 197 -20.27 -26.56 37.44
N TYR A 198 -21.12 -26.68 38.45
CA TYR A 198 -22.25 -27.62 38.41
C TYR A 198 -23.36 -27.07 37.51
N VAL A 199 -23.75 -27.83 36.49
CA VAL A 199 -24.80 -27.46 35.53
C VAL A 199 -25.90 -28.52 35.54
N GLN A 200 -27.13 -28.09 35.78
CA GLN A 200 -28.31 -28.98 35.83
C GLN A 200 -28.73 -29.43 34.43
N TYR A 201 -29.39 -30.58 34.33
CA TYR A 201 -30.00 -31.05 33.08
C TYR A 201 -31.37 -30.40 32.80
N ASN A 202 -32.04 -29.89 33.83
CA ASN A 202 -33.40 -29.37 33.77
C ASN A 202 -33.66 -28.38 34.91
N PRO A 203 -34.63 -27.44 34.79
CA PRO A 203 -35.12 -26.65 35.91
C PRO A 203 -35.58 -27.50 37.11
N ASN A 204 -36.14 -28.67 36.85
CA ASN A 204 -36.49 -29.62 37.89
C ASN A 204 -35.23 -30.27 38.48
N ALA A 205 -34.89 -29.91 39.72
CA ALA A 205 -33.69 -30.37 40.40
C ALA A 205 -33.59 -31.91 40.52
N TRP A 206 -34.72 -32.64 40.51
CA TRP A 206 -34.74 -34.11 40.52
C TRP A 206 -34.08 -34.75 39.29
N CYS A 207 -33.99 -34.02 38.18
CA CYS A 207 -33.29 -34.48 36.98
C CYS A 207 -31.76 -34.47 37.13
N GLY A 208 -31.22 -33.88 38.19
CA GLY A 208 -29.79 -33.84 38.47
C GLY A 208 -29.00 -32.93 37.52
N GLY A 209 -27.71 -33.21 37.41
CA GLY A 209 -26.72 -32.43 36.67
C GLY A 209 -25.32 -33.01 36.85
N THR A 210 -24.32 -32.38 36.24
CA THR A 210 -22.91 -32.77 36.38
C THR A 210 -22.02 -31.54 36.54
N ILE A 211 -20.80 -31.75 37.04
CA ILE A 211 -19.75 -30.73 37.01
C ILE A 211 -19.21 -30.66 35.59
N VAL A 212 -19.37 -29.49 34.97
CA VAL A 212 -18.86 -29.16 33.65
C VAL A 212 -17.62 -28.28 33.82
N ASN A 213 -16.52 -28.63 33.16
CA ASN A 213 -15.40 -27.72 33.01
C ASN A 213 -15.70 -26.74 31.87
N ILE A 214 -16.18 -25.54 32.18
CA ILE A 214 -16.46 -24.50 31.20
C ILE A 214 -15.13 -23.93 30.72
N GLN A 215 -14.78 -24.17 29.46
CA GLN A 215 -13.44 -23.93 28.92
C GLN A 215 -13.24 -22.49 28.42
N ASN A 216 -14.32 -21.77 28.13
CA ASN A 216 -14.25 -20.43 27.52
C ASN A 216 -15.46 -19.54 27.87
N ARG A 217 -15.36 -18.24 27.57
CA ARG A 217 -16.37 -17.24 27.97
C ARG A 217 -17.63 -17.26 27.10
N ALA A 218 -17.54 -17.71 25.85
CA ALA A 218 -18.67 -17.94 24.96
C ALA A 218 -19.59 -19.03 25.52
N THR A 219 -19.01 -20.14 25.97
CA THR A 219 -19.75 -21.22 26.65
C THR A 219 -20.34 -20.74 27.98
N SER A 220 -19.59 -19.96 28.76
CA SER A 220 -20.12 -19.28 29.96
C SER A 220 -21.32 -18.38 29.66
N ALA A 221 -21.26 -17.61 28.56
CA ALA A 221 -22.33 -16.73 28.14
C ALA A 221 -23.58 -17.50 27.67
N LEU A 222 -23.39 -18.63 26.99
CA LEU A 222 -24.48 -19.52 26.59
C LEU A 222 -25.22 -20.08 27.80
N TYR A 223 -24.53 -20.54 28.84
CA TYR A 223 -25.21 -20.98 30.07
C TYR A 223 -25.87 -19.83 30.84
N ARG A 224 -25.27 -18.63 30.84
CA ARG A 224 -25.92 -17.45 31.43
C ARG A 224 -27.22 -17.11 30.71
N TYR A 225 -27.26 -17.26 29.39
CA TYR A 225 -28.43 -16.96 28.56
C TYR A 225 -29.48 -18.07 28.62
N THR A 226 -29.03 -19.31 28.56
CA THR A 226 -29.85 -20.52 28.58
C THR A 226 -29.25 -21.47 29.60
N PRO A 227 -29.68 -21.38 30.87
CA PRO A 227 -29.23 -22.33 31.88
C PRO A 227 -29.63 -23.74 31.42
N TYR A 228 -28.93 -24.76 31.90
CA TYR A 228 -29.08 -26.19 31.58
C TYR A 228 -28.25 -26.74 30.41
N GLN A 229 -27.64 -27.90 30.67
CA GLN A 229 -26.97 -28.74 29.67
C GLN A 229 -27.92 -29.86 29.22
N PRO A 230 -27.83 -30.36 27.98
CA PRO A 230 -28.62 -31.53 27.58
C PRO A 230 -28.16 -32.78 28.34
N ASN A 231 -29.10 -33.66 28.66
CA ASN A 231 -28.78 -35.02 29.09
C ASN A 231 -28.55 -35.93 27.87
N GLN A 232 -28.10 -37.17 28.11
CA GLN A 232 -27.81 -38.10 27.01
C GLN A 232 -29.04 -38.41 26.15
N SER A 233 -30.24 -38.47 26.75
CA SER A 233 -31.50 -38.70 26.02
C SER A 233 -31.79 -37.57 25.03
N ALA A 234 -31.61 -36.32 25.45
CA ALA A 234 -31.76 -35.14 24.60
C ALA A 234 -30.71 -35.08 23.48
N LEU A 235 -29.47 -35.51 23.74
CA LEU A 235 -28.41 -35.60 22.72
C LEU A 235 -28.73 -36.69 21.68
N ASN A 236 -29.16 -37.86 22.13
CA ASN A 236 -29.52 -38.98 21.25
C ASN A 236 -30.73 -38.67 20.36
N ALA A 237 -31.63 -37.80 20.81
CA ALA A 237 -32.83 -37.44 20.07
C ALA A 237 -32.56 -36.60 18.80
N GLY A 238 -31.34 -36.07 18.61
CA GLY A 238 -31.10 -35.05 17.58
C GLY A 238 -32.15 -33.94 17.71
N TYR A 239 -32.67 -33.36 16.63
CA TYR A 239 -33.76 -32.35 16.68
C TYR A 239 -35.08 -32.79 17.34
N GLY A 240 -35.23 -34.07 17.70
CA GLY A 240 -36.40 -34.58 18.41
C GLY A 240 -36.42 -34.28 19.91
N THR A 241 -37.43 -34.86 20.56
CA THR A 241 -37.66 -34.78 22.00
C THR A 241 -37.11 -36.03 22.69
N GLY A 242 -36.29 -35.83 23.73
CA GLY A 242 -35.80 -36.90 24.61
C GLY A 242 -36.78 -37.16 25.77
N ASP A 243 -36.24 -37.60 26.90
CA ASP A 243 -37.02 -37.80 28.12
C ASP A 243 -37.44 -36.47 28.80
N GLY A 244 -38.23 -36.57 29.87
CA GLY A 244 -38.72 -35.42 30.64
C GLY A 244 -37.64 -34.61 31.37
N CYS A 245 -36.39 -35.08 31.39
CA CYS A 245 -35.26 -34.39 32.00
C CYS A 245 -34.32 -33.74 30.97
N GLY A 246 -34.62 -33.85 29.68
CA GLY A 246 -33.84 -33.22 28.62
C GLY A 246 -33.99 -31.70 28.56
N ALA A 247 -32.88 -30.99 28.39
CA ALA A 247 -32.84 -29.59 27.98
C ALA A 247 -32.30 -29.46 26.55
N TYR A 248 -32.87 -28.54 25.78
CA TYR A 248 -32.64 -28.45 24.33
C TYR A 248 -31.93 -27.18 23.89
N GLY A 249 -31.90 -26.12 24.69
CA GLY A 249 -31.45 -24.81 24.21
C GLY A 249 -29.98 -24.80 23.79
N ASN A 250 -29.05 -25.15 24.68
CA ASN A 250 -27.62 -25.21 24.32
C ASN A 250 -27.31 -26.27 23.26
N ARG A 251 -28.05 -27.38 23.27
CA ARG A 251 -27.98 -28.42 22.22
C ARG A 251 -28.38 -27.85 20.85
N ASN A 252 -29.50 -27.12 20.78
CA ASN A 252 -30.02 -26.52 19.56
C ASN A 252 -29.10 -25.42 19.05
N THR A 253 -28.49 -24.61 19.93
CA THR A 253 -27.45 -23.65 19.53
C THR A 253 -26.31 -24.36 18.79
N TYR A 254 -25.77 -25.43 19.37
CA TYR A 254 -24.69 -26.21 18.75
C TYR A 254 -25.12 -26.83 17.41
N ALA A 255 -26.30 -27.47 17.38
CA ALA A 255 -26.82 -28.15 16.21
C ALA A 255 -27.08 -27.18 15.05
N LEU A 256 -27.84 -26.11 15.30
CA LEU A 256 -28.19 -25.12 14.29
C LEU A 256 -26.96 -24.39 13.75
N PHE A 257 -26.01 -24.03 14.61
CA PHE A 257 -24.77 -23.40 14.16
C PHE A 257 -23.96 -24.35 13.28
N THR A 258 -23.81 -25.60 13.70
CA THR A 258 -23.07 -26.62 12.94
C THR A 258 -23.69 -26.91 11.58
N ASP A 259 -25.01 -27.10 11.54
CA ASP A 259 -25.76 -27.36 10.31
C ASP A 259 -25.65 -26.20 9.30
N TRP A 260 -25.67 -24.96 9.79
CA TRP A 260 -25.78 -23.78 8.92
C TRP A 260 -24.44 -23.15 8.56
N PHE A 261 -23.46 -23.21 9.46
CA PHE A 261 -22.23 -22.43 9.36
C PHE A 261 -20.95 -23.25 9.61
N GLY A 262 -21.08 -24.54 9.91
CA GLY A 262 -19.97 -25.41 10.26
C GLY A 262 -19.60 -25.32 11.74
N SER A 263 -18.43 -25.83 12.11
CA SER A 263 -18.07 -26.05 13.52
C SER A 263 -18.24 -24.81 14.41
N SER A 264 -18.97 -24.94 15.52
CA SER A 264 -19.08 -23.91 16.55
C SER A 264 -17.82 -23.76 17.41
N THR A 265 -16.88 -24.70 17.29
CA THR A 265 -15.64 -24.74 18.08
C THR A 265 -14.38 -24.54 17.23
N SER A 266 -14.50 -24.37 15.91
CA SER A 266 -13.35 -24.11 15.04
C SER A 266 -12.79 -22.70 15.26
N GLY A 267 -11.56 -22.62 15.78
CA GLY A 267 -10.85 -21.37 16.00
C GLY A 267 -9.62 -21.64 16.87
N VAL A 268 -8.62 -20.77 16.80
CA VAL A 268 -7.42 -20.91 17.63
C VAL A 268 -7.80 -20.73 19.10
N TYR A 269 -7.51 -21.75 19.91
CA TYR A 269 -7.66 -21.69 21.36
C TYR A 269 -6.64 -20.70 21.94
N LEU A 270 -7.11 -19.65 22.63
CA LEU A 270 -6.25 -18.82 23.48
C LEU A 270 -6.27 -19.38 24.89
N ASP A 271 -5.12 -19.85 25.36
CA ASP A 271 -4.94 -20.23 26.76
C ASP A 271 -4.86 -18.96 27.61
N ILE A 272 -6.01 -18.51 28.10
CA ILE A 272 -6.13 -17.29 28.91
C ILE A 272 -5.37 -17.40 30.23
N ALA A 273 -5.30 -18.60 30.82
CA ALA A 273 -4.56 -18.83 32.06
C ALA A 273 -3.05 -18.65 31.82
N LYS A 274 -2.54 -19.27 30.74
CA LYS A 274 -1.14 -19.10 30.33
C LYS A 274 -0.81 -17.67 29.95
N ALA A 275 -1.68 -17.00 29.19
CA ALA A 275 -1.51 -15.61 28.81
C ALA A 275 -1.42 -14.70 30.04
N SER A 276 -2.29 -14.91 31.02
CA SER A 276 -2.31 -14.15 32.28
C SER A 276 -1.02 -14.38 33.07
N GLN A 277 -0.60 -15.64 33.20
CA GLN A 277 0.65 -16.01 33.86
C GLN A 277 1.87 -15.35 33.21
N ASP A 278 1.95 -15.35 31.88
CA ASP A 278 3.08 -14.78 31.15
C ASP A 278 3.10 -13.24 31.20
N ILE A 279 1.93 -12.59 31.15
CA ILE A 279 1.81 -11.13 31.32
C ILE A 279 2.18 -10.71 32.74
N ASP A 280 1.72 -11.43 33.76
CA ASP A 280 2.07 -11.14 35.16
C ASP A 280 3.56 -11.41 35.42
N LYS A 281 4.12 -12.46 34.82
CA LYS A 281 5.57 -12.71 34.84
C LYS A 281 6.35 -11.55 34.21
N LEU A 282 5.95 -11.10 33.02
CA LEU A 282 6.56 -9.94 32.34
C LEU A 282 6.51 -8.69 33.23
N HIS A 283 5.36 -8.42 33.86
CA HIS A 283 5.19 -7.29 34.77
C HIS A 283 6.09 -7.38 35.99
N SER A 284 6.21 -8.57 36.61
CA SER A 284 7.10 -8.75 37.76
C SER A 284 8.57 -8.46 37.42
N GLN A 285 8.98 -8.71 36.17
CA GLN A 285 10.34 -8.45 35.68
C GLN A 285 10.57 -7.00 35.25
N GLN A 286 9.53 -6.27 34.84
CA GLN A 286 9.63 -4.96 34.21
C GLN A 286 8.74 -3.90 34.89
N SER A 287 8.42 -4.07 36.17
CA SER A 287 7.45 -3.24 36.90
C SER A 287 7.74 -1.75 36.83
N ASN A 288 9.00 -1.33 36.90
CA ASN A 288 9.40 0.09 36.77
C ASN A 288 9.15 0.67 35.37
N GLN A 289 9.26 -0.16 34.33
CA GLN A 289 9.08 0.22 32.93
C GLN A 289 7.60 0.24 32.54
N MET A 290 6.82 -0.71 33.06
CA MET A 290 5.40 -0.87 32.76
C MET A 290 4.50 -0.03 33.66
N ALA A 291 4.90 0.20 34.91
CA ALA A 291 4.10 0.78 36.00
C ALA A 291 2.82 -0.04 36.29
N SER A 292 1.74 0.57 36.78
CA SER A 292 0.57 -0.20 37.27
C SER A 292 -0.31 -0.72 36.12
N PRO A 293 -0.97 -1.89 36.27
CA PRO A 293 -1.93 -2.37 35.28
C PRO A 293 -3.19 -1.49 35.25
N VAL A 294 -3.67 -1.18 34.04
CA VAL A 294 -4.90 -0.44 33.79
C VAL A 294 -5.95 -1.42 33.25
N GLY A 295 -6.77 -1.94 34.17
CA GLY A 295 -7.84 -2.90 33.85
C GLY A 295 -7.38 -4.35 33.70
N ASN A 296 -8.32 -5.17 33.26
CA ASN A 296 -8.13 -6.61 33.08
C ASN A 296 -7.52 -6.93 31.73
N ALA A 297 -6.92 -8.12 31.60
CA ALA A 297 -6.47 -8.63 30.32
C ALA A 297 -7.68 -8.85 29.37
N ILE A 298 -7.52 -8.42 28.12
CA ILE A 298 -8.54 -8.45 27.08
C ILE A 298 -8.10 -9.48 26.03
N PRO A 299 -8.84 -10.58 25.85
CA PRO A 299 -8.58 -11.51 24.76
C PRO A 299 -9.21 -11.03 23.46
N GLU A 300 -8.49 -11.19 22.35
CA GLU A 300 -8.94 -10.92 21.00
C GLU A 300 -8.72 -12.16 20.14
N TYR A 301 -9.80 -12.69 19.58
CA TYR A 301 -9.83 -13.98 18.88
C TYR A 301 -9.99 -13.85 17.36
N ASP A 302 -9.43 -12.78 16.78
CA ASP A 302 -9.39 -12.60 15.34
C ASP A 302 -8.37 -13.54 14.65
N SER A 303 -8.03 -13.30 13.38
CA SER A 303 -7.07 -14.12 12.63
C SER A 303 -5.67 -14.20 13.25
N ALA A 304 -5.33 -13.30 14.18
CA ALA A 304 -4.07 -13.28 14.93
C ALA A 304 -4.36 -13.22 16.44
N PRO A 305 -4.82 -14.34 17.01
CA PRO A 305 -5.38 -14.39 18.35
C PRO A 305 -4.34 -14.00 19.40
N ARG A 306 -4.74 -13.16 20.34
CA ARG A 306 -3.85 -12.53 21.32
C ARG A 306 -4.58 -12.12 22.58
N VAL A 307 -3.82 -11.90 23.64
CA VAL A 307 -4.33 -11.29 24.88
C VAL A 307 -3.52 -10.03 25.13
N TRP A 308 -4.16 -8.90 25.39
CA TRP A 308 -3.44 -7.68 25.74
C TRP A 308 -3.92 -7.11 27.06
N ARG A 309 -3.00 -6.45 27.76
CA ARG A 309 -3.29 -5.75 29.01
C ARG A 309 -2.60 -4.39 28.98
N ASN A 310 -3.37 -3.36 29.27
CA ASN A 310 -2.82 -2.02 29.38
C ASN A 310 -2.14 -1.83 30.73
N TYR A 311 -1.06 -1.06 30.71
CA TYR A 311 -0.36 -0.55 31.86
C TYR A 311 -0.21 0.96 31.71
N GLU A 312 0.08 1.69 32.78
CA GLU A 312 0.21 3.15 32.75
C GLU A 312 1.25 3.65 31.74
N LYS A 313 2.31 2.87 31.50
CA LYS A 313 3.41 3.25 30.59
C LYS A 313 3.45 2.47 29.27
N GLY A 314 2.47 1.60 28.99
CA GLY A 314 2.47 0.82 27.76
C GLY A 314 1.43 -0.29 27.72
N VAL A 315 1.57 -1.20 26.75
CA VAL A 315 0.68 -2.35 26.58
C VAL A 315 1.51 -3.64 26.55
N ALA A 316 1.11 -4.64 27.33
CA ALA A 316 1.61 -6.00 27.18
C ALA A 316 0.70 -6.76 26.21
N ILE A 317 1.30 -7.46 25.24
CA ILE A 317 0.58 -8.30 24.27
C ILE A 317 1.18 -9.69 24.34
N TRP A 318 0.33 -10.68 24.57
CA TRP A 318 0.63 -12.10 24.55
C TRP A 318 0.04 -12.75 23.31
N THR A 319 0.83 -13.62 22.68
CA THR A 319 0.37 -14.51 21.62
C THR A 319 0.82 -15.94 21.89
N PRO A 320 0.10 -16.96 21.40
CA PRO A 320 0.55 -18.35 21.54
C PRO A 320 1.93 -18.61 20.93
N GLU A 321 2.28 -17.91 19.85
CA GLU A 321 3.53 -18.11 19.11
C GLU A 321 4.74 -17.42 19.75
N TYR A 322 4.56 -16.22 20.31
CA TYR A 322 5.68 -15.38 20.79
C TYR A 322 5.70 -15.16 22.31
N GLY A 323 4.65 -15.51 23.04
CA GLY A 323 4.52 -15.17 24.45
C GLY A 323 4.20 -13.68 24.66
N ALA A 324 4.47 -13.17 25.87
CA ALA A 324 4.15 -11.79 26.27
C ALA A 324 5.31 -10.81 26.00
N TYR A 325 5.01 -9.72 25.28
CA TYR A 325 5.94 -8.60 25.07
C TYR A 325 5.28 -7.25 25.34
N PHE A 326 6.07 -6.32 25.88
CA PHE A 326 5.65 -4.97 26.23
C PHE A 326 5.97 -3.98 25.12
N ILE A 327 5.02 -3.12 24.77
CA ILE A 327 5.22 -1.96 23.88
C ILE A 327 5.02 -0.69 24.71
N PRO A 328 6.06 0.14 24.90
CA PRO A 328 5.97 1.37 25.69
C PRO A 328 5.13 2.44 24.99
N TYR A 329 4.40 3.26 25.77
CA TYR A 329 3.63 4.41 25.30
C TYR A 329 4.53 5.59 24.90
N ASN A 330 5.33 5.37 23.87
CA ASN A 330 6.12 6.37 23.18
C ASN A 330 5.77 6.36 21.69
N SER A 331 6.63 6.97 20.87
CA SER A 331 6.41 7.02 19.42
C SER A 331 6.36 5.63 18.77
N THR A 332 6.96 4.58 19.37
CA THR A 332 6.82 3.20 18.89
C THR A 332 5.37 2.75 18.96
N TYR A 333 4.71 2.89 20.11
CA TYR A 333 3.29 2.56 20.25
C TYR A 333 2.41 3.43 19.35
N GLN A 334 2.66 4.74 19.30
CA GLN A 334 1.87 5.65 18.46
C GLN A 334 1.96 5.26 16.98
N ARG A 335 3.17 4.94 16.49
CA ARG A 335 3.38 4.50 15.12
C ARG A 335 2.73 3.14 14.85
N TRP A 336 2.94 2.18 15.74
CA TRP A 336 2.33 0.85 15.67
C TRP A 336 0.79 0.93 15.61
N ARG A 337 0.17 1.74 16.47
CA ARG A 337 -1.28 2.00 16.45
C ARG A 337 -1.74 2.65 15.15
N LYS A 338 -0.99 3.62 14.61
CA LYS A 338 -1.29 4.27 13.33
C LYS A 338 -1.24 3.28 12.15
N LEU A 339 -0.41 2.25 12.24
CA LEU A 339 -0.30 1.18 11.24
C LEU A 339 -1.36 0.07 11.41
N GLY A 340 -2.33 0.24 12.31
CA GLY A 340 -3.40 -0.73 12.58
C GLY A 340 -3.14 -1.63 13.79
N GLY A 341 -2.05 -1.41 14.52
CA GLY A 341 -1.70 -2.21 15.70
C GLY A 341 -1.43 -3.67 15.36
N SER A 342 -1.98 -4.58 16.16
CA SER A 342 -1.80 -6.03 16.08
C SER A 342 -2.42 -6.67 14.84
N VAL A 343 -3.43 -6.03 14.24
CA VAL A 343 -4.03 -6.43 12.95
C VAL A 343 -3.45 -5.65 11.77
N GLY A 344 -2.53 -4.73 12.07
CA GLY A 344 -1.88 -3.87 11.11
C GLY A 344 -0.75 -4.56 10.34
N SER A 345 -0.12 -3.81 9.44
CA SER A 345 0.96 -4.32 8.58
C SER A 345 2.20 -4.82 9.34
N LEU A 346 2.45 -4.31 10.55
CA LEU A 346 3.53 -4.80 11.43
C LEU A 346 3.09 -5.98 12.29
N GLY A 347 1.81 -6.10 12.61
CA GLY A 347 1.27 -7.14 13.47
C GLY A 347 1.77 -7.08 14.93
N VAL A 348 1.90 -8.24 15.57
CA VAL A 348 2.20 -8.37 17.02
C VAL A 348 3.69 -8.21 17.34
N PRO A 349 4.05 -7.78 18.56
CA PRO A 349 5.46 -7.70 18.99
C PRO A 349 6.09 -9.09 19.10
N ARG A 350 7.34 -9.21 18.67
CA ARG A 350 8.16 -10.43 18.72
C ARG A 350 9.38 -10.32 19.63
N SER A 351 9.63 -9.13 20.19
CA SER A 351 10.75 -8.92 21.10
C SER A 351 10.43 -7.84 22.14
N ALA A 352 11.21 -7.83 23.22
CA ALA A 352 11.33 -6.66 24.07
C ALA A 352 11.94 -5.48 23.26
N PRO A 353 11.65 -4.23 23.64
CA PRO A 353 12.36 -3.07 23.10
C PRO A 353 13.84 -3.12 23.50
N VAL A 354 14.73 -2.86 22.54
CA VAL A 354 16.17 -2.73 22.77
C VAL A 354 16.52 -1.24 22.86
N TYR A 355 17.40 -0.88 23.78
CA TYR A 355 17.82 0.49 24.06
C TYR A 355 19.31 0.64 23.79
N GLU A 356 19.69 1.58 22.92
CA GLU A 356 21.08 1.95 22.65
C GLU A 356 21.42 3.26 23.35
N SER A 357 22.34 3.19 24.31
CA SER A 357 22.73 4.34 25.12
C SER A 357 23.62 5.33 24.35
N SER A 358 24.39 4.87 23.35
CA SER A 358 25.37 5.71 22.67
C SER A 358 24.72 6.81 21.81
N ASP A 359 23.55 6.55 21.24
CA ASP A 359 22.84 7.45 20.32
C ASP A 359 21.36 7.65 20.67
N GLY A 360 20.91 7.13 21.81
CA GLY A 360 19.53 7.26 22.30
C GLY A 360 18.48 6.53 21.45
N ARG A 361 18.91 5.64 20.55
CA ARG A 361 18.01 4.89 19.67
C ARG A 361 17.38 3.71 20.42
N THR A 362 16.12 3.45 20.12
CA THR A 362 15.48 2.19 20.52
C THR A 362 14.88 1.50 19.31
N TRP A 363 14.75 0.18 19.37
CA TRP A 363 13.99 -0.55 18.35
C TRP A 363 13.26 -1.74 18.95
N GLN A 364 12.17 -2.12 18.30
CA GLN A 364 11.37 -3.27 18.68
C GLN A 364 10.92 -4.04 17.45
N ASN A 365 11.10 -5.37 17.51
CA ASN A 365 10.70 -6.27 16.45
C ASN A 365 9.22 -6.65 16.58
N PHE A 366 8.55 -6.71 15.44
CA PHE A 366 7.17 -7.13 15.25
C PHE A 366 7.12 -8.23 14.20
N SER A 367 5.95 -8.83 14.01
CA SER A 367 5.80 -9.93 13.06
C SER A 367 6.07 -9.57 11.60
N GLY A 368 5.79 -8.32 11.23
CA GLY A 368 5.92 -7.78 9.87
C GLY A 368 7.04 -6.78 9.69
N GLY A 369 7.99 -6.66 10.64
CA GLY A 369 9.10 -5.72 10.56
C GLY A 369 9.52 -5.21 11.93
N PHE A 370 10.09 -4.02 11.99
CA PHE A 370 10.47 -3.41 13.26
C PHE A 370 10.27 -1.90 13.22
N ILE A 371 10.15 -1.28 14.39
CA ILE A 371 10.12 0.18 14.53
C ILE A 371 11.41 0.61 15.18
N ILE A 372 12.06 1.62 14.59
CA ILE A 372 13.17 2.36 15.20
C ILE A 372 12.63 3.69 15.73
N TYR A 373 13.03 4.05 16.94
CA TYR A 373 12.70 5.31 17.58
C TYR A 373 13.95 6.08 17.99
N THR A 374 13.93 7.39 17.80
CA THR A 374 14.80 8.36 18.50
C THR A 374 13.99 9.55 18.99
N ASN A 375 14.49 10.25 20.01
CA ASN A 375 13.86 11.50 20.48
C ASN A 375 13.81 12.58 19.38
N GLU A 376 14.80 12.58 18.48
CA GLU A 376 14.94 13.56 17.39
C GLU A 376 13.92 13.32 16.26
N ASN A 377 13.70 12.06 15.86
CA ASN A 377 12.98 11.72 14.63
C ASN A 377 11.61 11.07 14.86
N GLY A 378 11.29 10.69 16.10
CA GLY A 378 10.12 9.87 16.40
C GLY A 378 10.31 8.41 15.98
N GLY A 379 9.19 7.67 15.89
CA GLY A 379 9.17 6.23 15.62
C GLY A 379 8.77 5.92 14.17
N TRP A 380 9.62 5.20 13.44
CA TRP A 380 9.39 4.82 12.05
C TRP A 380 9.68 3.34 11.79
N GLU A 381 8.83 2.74 10.97
CA GLU A 381 8.89 1.33 10.63
C GLU A 381 9.87 1.03 9.50
N ILE A 382 10.53 -0.11 9.60
CA ILE A 382 11.25 -0.77 8.52
C ILE A 382 10.52 -2.10 8.28
N VAL A 383 9.92 -2.21 7.09
CA VAL A 383 9.16 -3.39 6.65
C VAL A 383 10.04 -4.23 5.72
N PRO A 384 10.19 -5.55 5.94
CA PRO A 384 11.00 -6.42 5.08
C PRO A 384 10.62 -6.31 3.60
N GLY A 385 11.64 -6.34 2.74
CA GLY A 385 11.53 -6.19 1.30
C GLY A 385 12.56 -5.21 0.74
N PRO A 386 12.51 -4.90 -0.57
CA PRO A 386 13.67 -4.31 -1.26
C PRO A 386 14.16 -2.97 -0.69
N ILE A 387 13.27 -2.16 -0.11
CA ILE A 387 13.67 -0.90 0.55
C ILE A 387 14.48 -1.18 1.82
N ALA A 388 14.00 -2.10 2.67
CA ALA A 388 14.71 -2.50 3.88
C ALA A 388 16.02 -3.23 3.55
N ASP A 389 16.01 -4.09 2.53
CA ASP A 389 17.22 -4.80 2.08
C ASP A 389 18.29 -3.80 1.64
N GLN A 390 17.91 -2.81 0.83
CA GLN A 390 18.83 -1.77 0.38
C GLN A 390 19.35 -0.90 1.54
N TRP A 391 18.49 -0.57 2.51
CA TRP A 391 18.91 0.18 3.70
C TRP A 391 19.91 -0.62 4.53
N THR A 392 19.66 -1.91 4.76
CA THR A 392 20.58 -2.84 5.43
C THR A 392 21.90 -2.98 4.67
N LEU A 393 21.88 -3.10 3.34
CA LEU A 393 23.08 -3.14 2.49
C LEU A 393 23.96 -1.89 2.64
N THR A 394 23.37 -0.74 2.97
CA THR A 394 24.10 0.50 3.23
C THR A 394 24.57 0.66 4.69
N GLY A 395 24.42 -0.37 5.53
CA GLY A 395 24.86 -0.39 6.93
C GLY A 395 23.74 -0.09 7.94
N GLY A 396 22.49 -0.05 7.51
CA GLY A 396 21.33 0.20 8.39
C GLY A 396 21.41 1.55 9.10
N SER A 397 21.00 1.59 10.37
CA SER A 397 20.89 2.82 11.16
C SER A 397 22.24 3.47 11.53
N LEU A 398 23.34 2.72 11.41
CA LEU A 398 24.72 3.22 11.56
C LEU A 398 25.40 3.44 10.20
N GLY A 399 24.69 3.15 9.11
CA GLY A 399 25.18 3.19 7.76
C GLY A 399 25.06 4.56 7.10
N ALA A 400 25.29 4.58 5.78
CA ALA A 400 25.34 5.80 4.99
C ALA A 400 24.01 6.56 4.95
N LEU A 401 22.87 5.85 4.98
CA LEU A 401 21.54 6.46 5.01
C LEU A 401 21.10 6.90 6.41
N LYS A 402 21.69 6.29 7.46
CA LYS A 402 21.31 6.46 8.87
C LYS A 402 19.84 6.09 9.14
N ARG A 403 19.14 6.79 10.04
CA ARG A 403 17.84 6.37 10.60
C ARG A 403 16.67 6.79 9.71
N PRO A 404 15.54 6.04 9.72
CA PRO A 404 14.36 6.41 8.95
C PRO A 404 13.70 7.69 9.49
N LEU A 405 13.18 8.50 8.57
CA LEU A 405 12.41 9.73 8.84
C LEU A 405 10.95 9.63 8.37
N SER A 406 10.60 8.54 7.69
CA SER A 406 9.24 8.30 7.21
C SER A 406 8.94 6.81 7.13
N GLY A 407 7.67 6.47 6.98
CA GLY A 407 7.25 5.17 6.43
C GLY A 407 7.41 5.14 4.91
N VAL A 408 7.15 3.98 4.31
CA VAL A 408 7.13 3.86 2.84
C VAL A 408 5.93 4.61 2.28
N THR A 409 6.17 5.52 1.34
CA THR A 409 5.15 6.31 0.64
C THR A 409 5.21 6.07 -0.86
N ILE A 410 4.13 6.35 -1.57
CA ILE A 410 4.10 6.38 -3.04
C ILE A 410 4.00 7.85 -3.46
N ASN A 411 4.96 8.33 -4.25
CA ASN A 411 4.95 9.72 -4.73
C ASN A 411 4.07 9.90 -5.97
N SER A 412 3.96 11.14 -6.47
CA SER A 412 3.15 11.50 -7.64
C SER A 412 3.59 10.80 -8.95
N SER A 413 4.83 10.31 -9.02
CA SER A 413 5.33 9.52 -10.15
C SER A 413 5.08 8.01 -9.99
N GLY A 414 4.44 7.58 -8.90
CA GLY A 414 4.16 6.18 -8.62
C GLY A 414 5.33 5.41 -7.97
N TYR A 415 6.44 6.08 -7.64
CA TYR A 415 7.59 5.41 -7.02
C TYR A 415 7.35 5.20 -5.53
N ARG A 416 7.68 4.01 -5.04
CA ARG A 416 7.73 3.71 -3.60
C ARG A 416 9.02 4.25 -3.05
N GLN A 417 8.95 5.04 -1.98
CA GLN A 417 10.13 5.66 -1.39
C GLN A 417 10.03 5.74 0.13
N GLN A 418 11.18 5.66 0.78
CA GLN A 418 11.32 5.89 2.22
C GLN A 418 12.45 6.89 2.46
N GLN A 419 12.19 7.87 3.31
CA GLN A 419 13.15 8.92 3.66
C GLN A 419 13.98 8.51 4.87
N PHE A 420 15.26 8.87 4.84
CA PHE A 420 16.23 8.63 5.89
C PHE A 420 17.02 9.92 6.16
N GLU A 421 17.72 10.01 7.29
CA GLU A 421 18.41 11.26 7.69
C GLU A 421 19.44 11.73 6.67
N ASN A 422 20.08 10.80 5.94
CA ASN A 422 21.10 11.13 4.95
C ASN A 422 20.77 10.56 3.56
N GLY A 423 19.50 10.55 3.18
CA GLY A 423 19.10 10.21 1.83
C GLY A 423 17.72 9.58 1.73
N LEU A 424 17.47 8.91 0.60
CA LEU A 424 16.25 8.15 0.41
C LEU A 424 16.53 6.83 -0.31
N VAL A 425 15.63 5.86 -0.11
CA VAL A 425 15.61 4.63 -0.89
C VAL A 425 14.38 4.67 -1.79
N VAL A 426 14.58 4.46 -3.09
CA VAL A 426 13.53 4.53 -4.11
C VAL A 426 13.40 3.20 -4.81
N ARG A 427 12.16 2.79 -5.04
CA ARG A 427 11.77 1.63 -5.81
C ARG A 427 10.74 2.03 -6.87
N ARG A 428 11.07 1.78 -8.13
CA ARG A 428 10.24 2.18 -9.29
C ARG A 428 8.86 1.52 -9.28
N ASP A 429 8.82 0.20 -9.11
CA ASP A 429 7.60 -0.61 -9.13
C ASP A 429 7.79 -1.91 -8.33
N HIS A 430 6.74 -2.73 -8.24
CA HIS A 430 6.73 -3.97 -7.43
C HIS A 430 7.65 -5.08 -7.96
N SER A 431 8.16 -4.99 -9.19
CA SER A 431 9.10 -5.95 -9.77
C SER A 431 10.55 -5.46 -9.74
N SER A 432 10.74 -4.16 -9.53
CA SER A 432 12.06 -3.53 -9.59
C SER A 432 12.85 -3.67 -8.29
N PRO A 433 14.19 -3.70 -8.35
CA PRO A 433 15.03 -3.47 -7.17
C PRO A 433 14.82 -2.05 -6.62
N ALA A 434 15.23 -1.84 -5.36
CA ALA A 434 15.29 -0.53 -4.76
C ALA A 434 16.75 -0.04 -4.73
N TYR A 435 16.95 1.27 -4.84
CA TYR A 435 18.29 1.88 -4.80
C TYR A 435 18.31 3.04 -3.81
N ALA A 436 19.42 3.14 -3.09
CA ALA A 436 19.69 4.28 -2.20
C ALA A 436 20.23 5.47 -3.02
N ILE A 437 19.78 6.67 -2.68
CA ILE A 437 20.34 7.94 -3.14
C ILE A 437 20.76 8.69 -1.88
N ILE A 438 22.06 8.88 -1.69
CA ILE A 438 22.65 9.26 -0.39
C ILE A 438 23.12 10.73 -0.43
N GLY A 439 22.95 11.42 0.69
CA GLY A 439 23.44 12.79 0.90
C GLY A 439 22.82 13.81 -0.07
N ASN A 440 23.61 14.79 -0.49
CA ASN A 440 23.13 15.90 -1.34
C ASN A 440 22.59 15.44 -2.70
N MET A 441 23.03 14.26 -3.19
CA MET A 441 22.50 13.64 -4.41
C MET A 441 20.99 13.39 -4.32
N SER A 442 20.51 13.08 -3.12
CA SER A 442 19.11 12.76 -2.84
C SER A 442 18.21 13.98 -3.01
N THR A 443 18.68 15.14 -2.56
CA THR A 443 18.04 16.45 -2.76
C THR A 443 18.08 16.87 -4.22
N ALA A 444 19.23 16.73 -4.89
CA ALA A 444 19.38 17.07 -6.30
C ALA A 444 18.45 16.23 -7.20
N TRP A 445 18.37 14.92 -6.94
CA TRP A 445 17.45 14.03 -7.64
C TRP A 445 15.99 14.42 -7.44
N SER A 446 15.60 14.75 -6.20
CA SER A 446 14.21 15.13 -5.90
C SER A 446 13.76 16.35 -6.72
N GLY A 447 14.65 17.32 -6.94
CA GLY A 447 14.39 18.49 -7.79
C GLY A 447 14.35 18.19 -9.30
N GLN A 448 14.92 17.08 -9.75
CA GLN A 448 15.02 16.69 -11.16
C GLN A 448 14.28 15.40 -11.51
N GLN A 449 13.52 14.85 -10.57
CA GLN A 449 12.90 13.53 -10.70
C GLN A 449 12.03 13.40 -11.96
N SER A 450 11.35 14.47 -12.37
CA SER A 450 10.52 14.50 -13.57
C SER A 450 11.31 14.37 -14.87
N SER A 451 12.56 14.84 -14.92
CA SER A 451 13.41 14.78 -16.11
C SER A 451 14.22 13.47 -16.15
N ILE A 452 14.93 13.13 -15.07
CA ILE A 452 15.87 11.99 -15.06
C ILE A 452 15.24 10.64 -14.65
N GLY A 453 14.06 10.65 -14.02
CA GLY A 453 13.35 9.43 -13.61
C GLY A 453 13.97 8.72 -12.40
N PRO A 454 13.55 7.47 -12.09
CA PRO A 454 13.97 6.75 -10.90
C PRO A 454 15.41 6.23 -11.03
N PRO A 455 16.11 5.97 -9.90
CA PRO A 455 17.44 5.38 -9.91
C PRO A 455 17.42 3.97 -10.50
N THR A 456 18.54 3.60 -11.12
CA THR A 456 18.77 2.31 -11.78
C THR A 456 20.06 1.62 -11.33
N SER A 457 20.88 2.30 -10.54
CA SER A 457 22.11 1.78 -9.94
C SER A 457 22.29 2.33 -8.53
N SER A 458 23.21 1.72 -7.78
CA SER A 458 23.82 2.36 -6.61
C SER A 458 24.76 3.49 -7.04
N THR A 459 25.09 4.38 -6.11
CA THR A 459 26.13 5.41 -6.32
C THR A 459 27.51 4.76 -6.47
N THR A 460 28.33 5.30 -7.36
CA THR A 460 29.70 4.86 -7.62
C THR A 460 30.65 6.05 -7.48
N SER A 461 31.79 5.84 -6.84
CA SER A 461 32.87 6.83 -6.73
C SER A 461 33.97 6.52 -7.73
N GLU A 462 34.46 7.53 -8.44
CA GLU A 462 35.60 7.43 -9.35
C GLU A 462 36.90 7.88 -8.66
N THR A 463 38.05 7.45 -9.21
CA THR A 463 39.38 7.81 -8.70
C THR A 463 39.68 9.31 -8.77
N ASN A 464 38.94 10.06 -9.59
CA ASN A 464 39.03 11.51 -9.71
C ASN A 464 38.24 12.28 -8.62
N GLY A 465 37.68 11.57 -7.62
CA GLY A 465 36.94 12.14 -6.50
C GLY A 465 35.47 12.47 -6.78
N HIS A 466 34.95 12.19 -7.98
CA HIS A 466 33.55 12.40 -8.32
C HIS A 466 32.73 11.19 -7.91
N THR A 467 31.47 11.42 -7.56
CA THR A 467 30.50 10.34 -7.39
C THR A 467 29.39 10.48 -8.41
N TRP A 468 28.90 9.38 -8.96
CA TRP A 468 27.80 9.40 -9.91
C TRP A 468 26.82 8.28 -9.66
N GLN A 469 25.61 8.46 -10.16
CA GLN A 469 24.55 7.45 -10.09
C GLN A 469 23.72 7.48 -11.36
N SER A 470 23.33 6.29 -11.84
CA SER A 470 22.49 6.13 -13.03
C SER A 470 21.00 6.16 -12.69
N PHE A 471 20.25 6.85 -13.52
CA PHE A 471 18.80 6.98 -13.50
C PHE A 471 18.23 6.58 -14.85
N LYS A 472 16.90 6.43 -14.93
CA LYS A 472 16.23 5.96 -16.15
C LYS A 472 16.56 6.78 -17.40
N ASN A 473 16.66 8.11 -17.26
CA ASN A 473 16.85 9.03 -18.39
C ASN A 473 18.15 9.84 -18.30
N GLY A 474 19.10 9.47 -17.44
CA GLY A 474 20.34 10.21 -17.28
C GLY A 474 21.19 9.74 -16.11
N VAL A 475 22.30 10.43 -15.89
CA VAL A 475 23.16 10.28 -14.71
C VAL A 475 23.13 11.57 -13.90
N LEU A 476 23.25 11.47 -12.58
CA LEU A 476 23.67 12.61 -11.75
C LEU A 476 25.13 12.42 -11.38
N ILE A 477 25.92 13.48 -11.49
CA ILE A 477 27.34 13.49 -11.16
C ILE A 477 27.58 14.58 -10.12
N GLN A 478 28.15 14.20 -8.99
CA GLN A 478 28.59 15.09 -7.93
C GLN A 478 30.10 15.33 -8.06
N LEU A 479 30.47 16.60 -8.17
CA LEU A 479 31.85 17.05 -8.18
C LEU A 479 32.45 17.07 -6.76
N PRO A 480 33.79 17.01 -6.57
CA PRO A 480 34.45 17.17 -5.29
C PRO A 480 34.15 18.52 -4.62
N SER A 481 33.78 19.53 -5.40
CA SER A 481 33.26 20.81 -4.90
C SER A 481 31.89 20.69 -4.21
N GLY A 482 31.22 19.55 -4.35
CA GLY A 482 29.85 19.29 -3.87
C GLY A 482 28.75 19.69 -4.85
N GLN A 483 29.08 20.33 -5.97
CA GLN A 483 28.10 20.65 -7.04
C GLN A 483 27.61 19.37 -7.72
N ILE A 484 26.33 19.34 -8.10
CA ILE A 484 25.70 18.17 -8.71
C ILE A 484 25.04 18.58 -10.02
N TYR A 485 25.40 17.89 -11.10
CA TYR A 485 24.87 18.17 -12.43
C TYR A 485 24.32 16.89 -13.10
N PRO A 486 23.17 16.96 -13.76
CA PRO A 486 22.66 15.88 -14.58
C PRO A 486 23.38 15.82 -15.93
N VAL A 487 23.52 14.63 -16.51
CA VAL A 487 23.78 14.46 -17.94
C VAL A 487 22.75 13.48 -18.49
N THR A 488 21.90 13.93 -19.41
CA THR A 488 20.70 13.22 -19.85
C THR A 488 20.97 12.22 -20.99
N TYR A 489 20.14 11.18 -21.07
CA TYR A 489 20.20 10.13 -22.11
C TYR A 489 19.54 10.52 -23.43
N ASP A 490 19.29 11.81 -23.66
CA ASP A 490 18.77 12.34 -24.92
C ASP A 490 19.87 12.53 -25.99
N GLY A 491 21.03 11.88 -25.79
CA GLY A 491 22.21 11.93 -26.63
C GLY A 491 23.42 12.60 -25.96
N PHE A 492 23.21 13.51 -25.00
CA PHE A 492 24.29 14.22 -24.31
C PHE A 492 25.23 13.24 -23.59
N TYR A 493 24.68 12.30 -22.82
CA TYR A 493 25.48 11.30 -22.09
C TYR A 493 26.33 10.45 -23.04
N ASN A 494 25.74 9.92 -24.11
CA ASN A 494 26.47 9.06 -25.05
C ASN A 494 27.61 9.83 -25.74
N LYS A 495 27.37 11.09 -26.14
CA LYS A 495 28.42 11.94 -26.72
C LYS A 495 29.53 12.24 -25.71
N TRP A 496 29.18 12.57 -24.48
CA TRP A 496 30.14 12.81 -23.40
C TRP A 496 31.00 11.56 -23.10
N GLN A 497 30.37 10.39 -23.04
CA GLN A 497 31.08 9.11 -22.84
C GLN A 497 31.99 8.74 -24.02
N GLN A 498 31.55 8.98 -25.27
CA GLN A 498 32.40 8.80 -26.46
C GLN A 498 33.69 9.62 -26.41
N LEU A 499 33.67 10.75 -25.70
CA LEU A 499 34.82 11.64 -25.54
C LEU A 499 35.65 11.34 -24.29
N GLY A 500 35.37 10.22 -23.59
CA GLY A 500 36.10 9.77 -22.40
C GLY A 500 35.45 10.15 -21.06
N GLY A 501 34.22 10.68 -21.07
CA GLY A 501 33.48 11.01 -19.86
C GLY A 501 34.20 12.07 -19.00
N SER A 502 34.22 11.84 -17.68
CA SER A 502 34.83 12.75 -16.69
C SER A 502 36.36 12.88 -16.82
N PHE A 503 37.02 11.91 -17.48
CA PHE A 503 38.44 11.92 -17.79
C PHE A 503 38.73 12.38 -19.24
N GLY A 504 37.67 12.69 -19.97
CA GLY A 504 37.67 12.94 -21.40
C GLY A 504 37.99 14.37 -21.80
N ALA A 505 37.94 14.62 -23.11
CA ALA A 505 38.26 15.91 -23.71
C ALA A 505 37.38 17.07 -23.19
N LEU A 506 36.11 16.79 -22.85
CA LEU A 506 35.20 17.78 -22.29
C LEU A 506 35.36 17.97 -20.77
N GLY A 507 35.94 17.00 -20.07
CA GLY A 507 35.99 16.98 -18.60
C GLY A 507 34.61 16.79 -17.96
N ARG A 508 34.44 17.27 -16.73
CA ARG A 508 33.20 17.09 -15.96
C ARG A 508 32.11 18.08 -16.36
N PRO A 509 30.82 17.77 -16.12
CA PRO A 509 29.75 18.74 -16.33
C PRO A 509 29.94 19.97 -15.42
N ALA A 510 29.71 21.15 -15.98
CA ALA A 510 29.82 22.45 -15.29
C ALA A 510 28.46 23.15 -15.14
N SER A 511 27.41 22.63 -15.81
CA SER A 511 26.04 23.13 -15.68
C SER A 511 25.02 22.01 -15.82
N SER A 512 23.76 22.30 -15.44
CA SER A 512 22.62 21.52 -15.93
C SER A 512 22.37 21.84 -17.42
N GLN A 513 21.69 20.93 -18.11
CA GLN A 513 21.21 21.15 -19.47
C GLN A 513 20.13 22.24 -19.49
N THR A 514 20.20 23.16 -20.44
CA THR A 514 19.22 24.23 -20.65
C THR A 514 18.51 24.07 -21.99
N LEU A 515 17.18 24.25 -22.00
CA LEU A 515 16.38 24.39 -23.21
C LEU A 515 16.21 25.89 -23.50
N GLU A 516 16.78 26.35 -24.60
CA GLU A 516 16.70 27.72 -25.04
C GLU A 516 15.37 28.01 -25.75
N SER A 517 15.01 29.30 -25.86
CA SER A 517 13.72 29.73 -26.42
C SER A 517 13.52 29.35 -27.89
N ASP A 518 14.61 29.13 -28.63
CA ASP A 518 14.61 28.66 -30.02
C ASP A 518 14.63 27.12 -30.16
N GLY A 519 14.52 26.39 -29.05
CA GLY A 519 14.43 24.93 -29.03
C GLY A 519 15.78 24.21 -28.97
N ARG A 520 16.90 24.94 -28.89
CA ARG A 520 18.23 24.35 -28.69
C ARG A 520 18.39 23.79 -27.28
N LEU A 521 19.11 22.69 -27.18
CA LEU A 521 19.59 22.17 -25.91
C LEU A 521 21.07 22.43 -25.78
N TRP A 522 21.49 22.88 -24.60
CA TRP A 522 22.87 23.28 -24.32
C TRP A 522 23.31 22.74 -22.96
N GLN A 523 24.57 22.31 -22.85
CA GLN A 523 25.19 22.01 -21.56
C GLN A 523 26.68 22.35 -21.56
N ASN A 524 27.14 23.01 -20.50
CA ASN A 524 28.54 23.33 -20.28
C ASN A 524 29.26 22.19 -19.56
N PHE A 525 30.50 21.96 -19.97
CA PHE A 525 31.48 21.09 -19.35
C PHE A 525 32.74 21.91 -19.04
N GLU A 526 33.64 21.39 -18.21
CA GLU A 526 34.88 22.07 -17.81
C GLU A 526 35.70 22.59 -19.00
N ASN A 527 35.78 21.80 -20.07
CA ASN A 527 36.64 22.06 -21.23
C ASN A 527 35.84 22.17 -22.52
N GLY A 528 34.54 22.45 -22.48
CA GLY A 528 33.74 22.56 -23.69
C GLY A 528 32.25 22.60 -23.46
N VAL A 529 31.51 22.43 -24.55
CA VAL A 529 30.04 22.47 -24.56
C VAL A 529 29.49 21.33 -25.41
N ILE A 530 28.30 20.83 -25.07
CA ILE A 530 27.50 19.97 -25.96
C ILE A 530 26.22 20.72 -26.32
N ILE A 531 25.87 20.71 -27.61
CA ILE A 531 24.75 21.47 -28.17
C ILE A 531 23.92 20.57 -29.07
N LYS A 532 22.59 20.69 -29.00
CA LYS A 532 21.65 20.19 -30.01
C LYS A 532 20.88 21.35 -30.60
N LYS A 533 20.80 21.40 -31.94
CA LYS A 533 19.98 22.39 -32.65
C LYS A 533 18.50 22.33 -32.26
N THR A 534 17.96 21.12 -32.17
CA THR A 534 16.60 20.85 -31.71
C THR A 534 16.61 19.60 -30.84
N LYS A 535 15.52 19.34 -30.12
CA LYS A 535 15.35 18.13 -29.30
C LYS A 535 15.63 16.82 -30.06
N ASN A 536 15.37 16.78 -31.37
CA ASN A 536 15.52 15.58 -32.20
C ASN A 536 16.81 15.54 -33.03
N SER A 537 17.63 16.60 -33.00
CA SER A 537 18.91 16.65 -33.72
C SER A 537 19.98 15.80 -33.02
N ALA A 538 21.06 15.44 -33.71
CA ALA A 538 22.23 14.85 -33.06
C ALA A 538 22.94 15.90 -32.17
N PRO A 539 23.47 15.50 -31.00
CA PRO A 539 24.32 16.38 -30.18
C PRO A 539 25.73 16.45 -30.76
N HIS A 540 26.28 17.66 -30.78
CA HIS A 540 27.66 17.91 -31.16
C HIS A 540 28.34 18.75 -30.10
N GLU A 541 29.60 18.44 -29.85
CA GLU A 541 30.47 19.09 -28.89
C GLU A 541 31.30 20.19 -29.53
N ILE A 542 31.77 21.14 -28.73
CA ILE A 542 32.90 22.00 -29.09
C ILE A 542 33.82 22.05 -27.88
N VAL A 543 35.07 21.61 -28.05
CA VAL A 543 36.10 21.65 -27.01
C VAL A 543 36.72 23.05 -26.97
N PHE A 544 36.96 23.58 -25.78
CA PHE A 544 37.63 24.86 -25.59
C PHE A 544 39.02 24.84 -26.24
N GLY A 545 39.30 25.87 -27.03
CA GLY A 545 40.46 25.93 -27.91
C GLY A 545 40.23 26.95 -29.01
N PRO A 546 41.13 27.05 -30.00
CA PRO A 546 41.04 28.09 -31.02
C PRO A 546 39.74 28.04 -31.85
N ILE A 547 39.23 26.85 -32.17
CA ILE A 547 37.94 26.68 -32.86
C ILE A 547 36.80 27.27 -32.04
N TYR A 548 36.69 26.92 -30.75
CA TYR A 548 35.68 27.46 -29.84
C TYR A 548 35.80 28.98 -29.70
N THR A 549 37.02 29.48 -29.48
CA THR A 549 37.30 30.92 -29.35
C THR A 549 36.86 31.68 -30.60
N ARG A 550 37.16 31.15 -31.79
CA ARG A 550 36.73 31.77 -33.05
C ARG A 550 35.22 31.72 -33.21
N TRP A 551 34.60 30.55 -32.98
CA TRP A 551 33.16 30.36 -33.06
C TRP A 551 32.40 31.33 -32.15
N GLN A 552 32.85 31.49 -30.90
CA GLN A 552 32.30 32.48 -29.97
C GLN A 552 32.49 33.91 -30.48
N ALA A 553 33.66 34.26 -31.00
CA ALA A 553 33.94 35.61 -31.53
C ALA A 553 33.05 36.02 -32.70
N ILE A 554 32.51 35.06 -33.47
CA ILE A 554 31.60 35.30 -34.60
C ILE A 554 30.11 35.06 -34.24
N GLY A 555 29.78 35.10 -32.94
CA GLY A 555 28.41 35.05 -32.42
C GLY A 555 27.94 33.68 -31.92
N GLY A 556 28.82 32.68 -31.93
CA GLY A 556 28.54 31.34 -31.42
C GLY A 556 27.36 30.67 -32.13
N SER A 557 26.51 30.02 -31.35
CA SER A 557 25.38 29.24 -31.84
C SER A 557 24.28 30.09 -32.50
N LEU A 558 24.22 31.39 -32.18
CA LEU A 558 23.35 32.40 -32.80
C LEU A 558 24.05 33.17 -33.93
N GLY A 559 25.34 32.92 -34.12
CA GLY A 559 26.19 33.62 -35.07
C GLY A 559 26.04 33.15 -36.50
N ILE A 560 26.96 33.61 -37.32
CA ILE A 560 26.94 33.41 -38.77
C ILE A 560 27.06 31.92 -39.17
N LEU A 561 27.74 31.11 -38.34
CA LEU A 561 27.90 29.66 -38.57
C LEU A 561 26.79 28.77 -37.99
N GLY A 562 26.11 29.19 -36.92
CA GLY A 562 25.12 28.37 -36.22
C GLY A 562 25.73 27.28 -35.34
N THR A 563 24.99 26.18 -35.12
CA THR A 563 25.42 25.06 -34.26
C THR A 563 26.42 24.12 -34.97
N PRO A 564 27.27 23.40 -34.21
CA PRO A 564 28.16 22.38 -34.78
C PRO A 564 27.38 21.23 -35.42
N GLN A 565 27.93 20.64 -36.48
CA GLN A 565 27.38 19.50 -37.22
C GLN A 565 28.32 18.27 -37.22
N SER A 566 29.51 18.41 -36.65
CA SER A 566 30.50 17.34 -36.53
C SER A 566 31.31 17.49 -35.24
N SER A 567 31.98 16.41 -34.86
CA SER A 567 33.11 16.47 -33.92
C SER A 567 34.31 17.10 -34.60
N ALA A 568 35.15 17.80 -33.83
CA ALA A 568 36.42 18.25 -34.37
C ALA A 568 37.33 17.05 -34.67
N TYR A 569 38.05 17.09 -35.79
CA TYR A 569 39.07 16.09 -36.11
C TYR A 569 40.35 16.77 -36.57
N THR A 570 41.50 16.14 -36.26
CA THR A 570 42.82 16.65 -36.61
C THR A 570 43.44 15.78 -37.69
N GLU A 571 43.88 16.40 -38.79
CA GLU A 571 44.55 15.72 -39.89
C GLU A 571 46.04 15.53 -39.62
N SER A 572 46.71 14.69 -40.44
CA SER A 572 48.13 14.36 -40.28
C SER A 572 49.07 15.57 -40.43
N ASP A 573 48.60 16.65 -41.06
CA ASP A 573 49.35 17.91 -41.20
C ASP A 573 49.16 18.86 -40.00
N GLY A 574 48.47 18.41 -38.95
CA GLY A 574 48.27 19.15 -37.70
C GLY A 574 47.10 20.12 -37.73
N ARG A 575 46.31 20.18 -38.81
CA ARG A 575 45.10 21.01 -38.85
C ARG A 575 43.93 20.37 -38.14
N SER A 576 43.17 21.17 -37.42
CA SER A 576 41.89 20.75 -36.84
C SER A 576 40.71 21.40 -37.54
N TRP A 577 39.66 20.61 -37.76
CA TRP A 577 38.49 21.00 -38.53
C TRP A 577 37.22 20.74 -37.75
N GLN A 578 36.26 21.66 -37.84
CA GLN A 578 34.91 21.40 -37.37
C GLN A 578 33.86 22.07 -38.25
N ASP A 579 32.91 21.26 -38.72
CA ASP A 579 31.76 21.73 -39.51
C ASP A 579 30.63 22.25 -38.62
N PHE A 580 29.97 23.28 -39.11
CA PHE A 580 28.82 23.98 -38.54
C PHE A 580 27.68 24.07 -39.58
N GLU A 581 26.49 24.49 -39.16
CA GLU A 581 25.31 24.55 -40.04
C GLU A 581 25.52 25.30 -41.36
N LYS A 582 26.33 26.37 -41.34
CA LYS A 582 26.51 27.29 -42.47
C LYS A 582 27.96 27.41 -42.96
N GLY A 583 28.85 26.55 -42.48
CA GLY A 583 30.28 26.63 -42.85
C GLY A 583 31.15 25.72 -41.98
N THR A 584 32.45 25.95 -42.01
CA THR A 584 33.45 25.22 -41.21
C THR A 584 34.37 26.22 -40.50
N ILE A 585 34.99 25.81 -39.39
CA ILE A 585 36.18 26.47 -38.85
C ILE A 585 37.38 25.55 -39.01
N ILE A 586 38.50 26.16 -39.38
CA ILE A 586 39.75 25.50 -39.71
C ILE A 586 40.82 26.11 -38.84
N GLU A 587 41.45 25.30 -38.02
CA GLU A 587 42.55 25.69 -37.16
C GLU A 587 43.84 25.07 -37.68
N SER A 588 44.89 25.89 -37.74
CA SER A 588 46.25 25.40 -37.96
C SER A 588 47.24 26.23 -37.14
N PRO A 589 48.38 25.64 -36.73
CA PRO A 589 49.44 26.40 -36.05
C PRO A 589 49.95 27.59 -36.87
N GLN A 590 49.87 27.54 -38.20
CA GLN A 590 50.41 28.56 -39.09
C GLN A 590 49.46 29.75 -39.27
N THR A 591 48.16 29.48 -39.34
CA THR A 591 47.16 30.49 -39.72
C THR A 591 46.24 30.88 -38.57
N GLY A 592 46.13 30.07 -37.52
CA GLY A 592 45.10 30.20 -36.49
C GLY A 592 43.76 29.63 -36.96
N ALA A 593 42.69 29.92 -36.20
CA ALA A 593 41.35 29.42 -36.45
C ALA A 593 40.50 30.42 -37.26
N TRP A 594 40.09 30.02 -38.46
CA TRP A 594 39.27 30.86 -39.34
C TRP A 594 38.09 30.09 -39.93
N GLU A 595 36.95 30.76 -40.00
CA GLU A 595 35.71 30.27 -40.59
C GLU A 595 35.72 30.41 -42.11
N VAL A 596 35.11 29.48 -42.82
CA VAL A 596 34.70 29.65 -44.21
C VAL A 596 33.22 29.33 -44.27
N GLU A 597 32.40 30.29 -44.71
CA GLU A 597 30.94 30.19 -44.58
C GLU A 597 30.16 30.52 -45.86
N GLY A 598 28.91 30.05 -45.91
CA GLY A 598 27.95 30.34 -46.97
C GLY A 598 28.51 30.00 -48.36
N ASN A 599 28.32 30.92 -49.30
CA ASN A 599 28.78 30.71 -50.68
C ASN A 599 30.31 30.68 -50.82
N PHE A 600 31.06 31.30 -49.89
CA PHE A 600 32.53 31.18 -49.87
C PHE A 600 32.95 29.74 -49.58
N TYR A 601 32.26 29.06 -48.66
CA TYR A 601 32.52 27.65 -48.36
C TYR A 601 32.20 26.76 -49.56
N GLY A 602 31.07 26.99 -50.22
CA GLY A 602 30.70 26.25 -51.43
C GLY A 602 31.75 26.40 -52.53
N TYR A 603 32.14 27.64 -52.84
CA TYR A 603 33.15 27.94 -53.86
C TYR A 603 34.51 27.36 -53.47
N TRP A 604 34.98 27.56 -52.24
CA TRP A 604 36.25 27.01 -51.75
C TRP A 604 36.30 25.48 -51.84
N LYS A 605 35.21 24.77 -51.50
CA LYS A 605 35.13 23.31 -51.65
C LYS A 605 35.17 22.83 -53.10
N GLU A 606 34.56 23.56 -54.03
CA GLU A 606 34.60 23.24 -55.47
C GLU A 606 36.03 23.19 -56.01
N TYR A 607 36.93 24.03 -55.46
CA TYR A 607 38.34 24.08 -55.83
C TYR A 607 39.25 23.21 -54.95
N GLY A 608 38.70 22.13 -54.37
CA GLY A 608 39.44 21.13 -53.59
C GLY A 608 39.62 21.47 -52.11
N GLY A 609 39.01 22.56 -51.65
CA GLY A 609 39.06 22.99 -50.26
C GLY A 609 40.50 23.16 -49.77
N SER A 610 40.78 22.52 -48.63
CA SER A 610 42.00 22.76 -47.86
C SER A 610 43.25 22.10 -48.41
N LEU A 611 43.07 21.10 -49.25
CA LEU A 611 44.12 20.44 -50.03
C LEU A 611 44.11 20.92 -51.49
N GLY A 612 43.20 21.85 -51.80
CA GLY A 612 42.95 22.37 -53.12
C GLY A 612 43.79 23.60 -53.45
N LEU A 613 43.35 24.30 -54.49
CA LEU A 613 44.10 25.40 -55.10
C LEU A 613 44.46 26.53 -54.12
N LEU A 614 43.58 26.82 -53.17
CA LEU A 614 43.68 27.96 -52.26
C LEU A 614 44.37 27.62 -50.93
N GLY A 615 44.32 26.37 -50.48
CA GLY A 615 44.76 25.97 -49.15
C GLY A 615 43.80 26.42 -48.04
N LYS A 616 44.36 26.62 -46.83
CA LYS A 616 43.64 27.00 -45.60
C LYS A 616 43.31 28.49 -45.60
N PRO A 617 42.20 28.92 -44.95
CA PRO A 617 41.95 30.33 -44.71
C PRO A 617 43.02 30.93 -43.80
N THR A 618 43.44 32.16 -44.09
CA THR A 618 44.44 32.91 -43.32
C THR A 618 43.83 34.10 -42.58
N GLY A 619 42.53 34.36 -42.78
CA GLY A 619 41.83 35.51 -42.21
C GLY A 619 40.31 35.41 -42.38
N PRO A 620 39.58 36.40 -41.82
CA PRO A 620 38.13 36.46 -41.92
C PRO A 620 37.69 36.85 -43.33
N LYS A 621 36.38 36.75 -43.57
CA LYS A 621 35.75 37.40 -44.73
C LYS A 621 35.65 38.90 -44.51
N TYR A 622 36.16 39.68 -45.46
CA TYR A 622 36.04 41.13 -45.52
C TYR A 622 34.88 41.54 -46.42
N ILE A 623 34.25 42.66 -46.09
CA ILE A 623 33.20 43.31 -46.90
C ILE A 623 33.66 44.74 -47.16
N GLU A 624 33.75 45.12 -48.43
CA GLU A 624 34.11 46.47 -48.88
C GLU A 624 32.86 47.35 -49.04
N GLU A 625 33.06 48.67 -49.13
CA GLU A 625 31.97 49.65 -49.26
C GLU A 625 31.12 49.45 -50.53
N ASN A 626 31.70 48.85 -51.57
CA ASN A 626 31.04 48.51 -52.83
C ASN A 626 30.31 47.15 -52.81
N ASP A 627 30.16 46.53 -51.62
CA ASP A 627 29.62 45.18 -51.40
C ASP A 627 30.44 44.06 -52.06
N ALA A 628 31.67 44.34 -52.50
CA ALA A 628 32.63 43.30 -52.80
C ALA A 628 33.05 42.61 -51.50
N ARG A 629 33.19 41.29 -51.56
CA ARG A 629 33.51 40.44 -50.42
C ARG A 629 34.72 39.62 -50.78
N TRP A 630 35.64 39.44 -49.86
CA TRP A 630 36.78 38.57 -50.11
C TRP A 630 37.27 37.89 -48.85
N GLN A 631 37.95 36.77 -49.01
CA GLN A 631 38.54 36.03 -47.91
C GLN A 631 39.93 35.53 -48.32
N PRO A 632 40.97 35.78 -47.50
CA PRO A 632 42.32 35.33 -47.80
C PRO A 632 42.54 33.86 -47.38
N PHE A 633 43.36 33.18 -48.17
CA PHE A 633 43.81 31.80 -48.01
C PHE A 633 45.34 31.72 -48.21
N GLU A 634 45.95 30.57 -47.94
CA GLU A 634 47.41 30.37 -48.05
C GLU A 634 47.96 30.73 -49.44
N ASN A 635 47.25 30.35 -50.50
CA ASN A 635 47.71 30.48 -51.89
C ASN A 635 46.88 31.48 -52.73
N GLY A 636 46.18 32.41 -52.06
CA GLY A 636 45.42 33.46 -52.73
C GLY A 636 44.23 33.95 -51.92
N LYS A 637 43.23 34.54 -52.58
CA LYS A 637 41.95 34.93 -51.97
C LYS A 637 40.78 34.60 -52.88
N ILE A 638 39.64 34.26 -52.28
CA ILE A 638 38.36 34.23 -52.98
C ILE A 638 37.80 35.65 -52.96
N VAL A 639 37.28 36.12 -54.08
CA VAL A 639 36.59 37.40 -54.20
C VAL A 639 35.21 37.16 -54.82
N TRP A 640 34.19 37.84 -54.29
CA TRP A 640 32.88 37.96 -54.91
C TRP A 640 32.53 39.44 -55.03
N SER A 641 32.03 39.87 -56.20
CA SER A 641 31.47 41.21 -56.37
C SER A 641 30.15 41.17 -57.14
N PRO A 642 29.27 42.16 -56.94
CA PRO A 642 28.01 42.23 -57.69
C PRO A 642 28.21 42.29 -59.22
N ARG A 643 29.32 42.88 -59.69
CA ARG A 643 29.61 43.05 -61.12
C ARG A 643 30.27 41.84 -61.76
N ASN A 644 31.24 41.22 -61.07
CA ASN A 644 32.11 40.21 -61.69
C ASN A 644 31.82 38.77 -61.19
N GLY A 645 30.95 38.59 -60.19
CA GLY A 645 30.70 37.28 -59.61
C GLY A 645 31.89 36.76 -58.81
N TRP A 646 32.05 35.43 -58.75
CA TRP A 646 33.12 34.75 -58.00
C TRP A 646 34.42 34.67 -58.81
N SER A 647 35.54 34.94 -58.17
CA SER A 647 36.88 34.77 -58.74
C SER A 647 37.91 34.35 -57.70
N ILE A 648 39.00 33.73 -58.15
CA ILE A 648 40.19 33.43 -57.34
C ILE A 648 41.31 34.38 -57.79
N GLU A 649 41.84 35.15 -56.85
CA GLU A 649 43.05 35.95 -57.04
C GLU A 649 44.22 35.23 -56.36
N LYS A 650 45.17 34.71 -57.15
CA LYS A 650 46.36 34.03 -56.63
C LYS A 650 47.38 35.03 -56.10
N THR A 651 48.08 34.65 -55.04
CA THR A 651 49.21 35.40 -54.48
C THR A 651 50.52 35.14 -55.22
#